data_AF-A0AAE8QZH6-F1
#
_entry.id   AF-A0AAE8QZH6-F1
#
_cell.length_a   1.000
_cell.length_b   1.000
_cell.length_c   1.000
_cell.angle_alpha   90.00
_cell.angle_beta   90.00
_cell.angle_gamma   90.00
#
_symmetry.space_group_name_H-M   'P 1'
#
loop_
_entity.id
_entity.type
_entity.pdbx_description
1 polymer ?
#
loop_
_entity_poly.entity_id
_entity_poly.type
_entity_poly.pdbx_seq_one_letter_code
_entity_poly.pdbx_strand_id
1 'polypeptide(L)'
;MQTWKKKLVVSQLALACTLAIASQANAKDISGTTYNTFGYDNTASTPWYYGYADWDYSDATHDGDIYPVINKSTVNGVISTYYLDDGVNGRANALSISNSTINGMITSECMTTTCADGVDTDGTSHTQYDRFSLTVDNSTINDAYEHYAYDVVNGENTETHYLDTYGLGNAITLDVESDIVIQNNSHVAGITLTQGYQELDNTPYDGVEGVANSSNVFTDTLVVKDSVLTSGAYSDLGTNGFYGQTAKPSDYGETNASAADDAALIVAAGASDNAMQTTATFDHSTVTGDILFSSTFDNNFYENGDPATDTTEDGVYNPTTNGWDGTDTLDVTLTNGSKWVGAAQSSVEAIGTAQMYGQGYSNVDWHALSPNSIWPDSTFDSNGHVAGEEVYQSGLFNVALDNGSEWDTRKVSNIDTLTVNNQSQVNVENSGLLADSITLTNASTLNIGDSGAVATDSLYLDSYSRAALTEETAELYANTITVDNGAELALGLGQVDTHNMVLTDGGVLNVASRDYVLNSDLNNARYITNDRYKAEYDYGVVALNSDGHLAVNGDVAGNYKVRIDDATGAGSVADYENKEIIRVYDNNADTAASFTAANKADLGAYTYQAQQKGDTVVLQQKELTDYANMALSIPSANTNIWNLQQDTVGTRLTNSRHGLADNGGAWVSYFGGNFDADNGTVSYDQDVSGIMVGLDTQIDGNNAKWIVGGAAGFAKGDISDRTGQVDQDSQTAMIYASATFANNVFLDSSLNYTRFNNDLSATMSNGQYVDGDTTSDAVGFGMKLGYDWKPNLSGYITPYAAVSGLFQSGDDYQLSNDMRIDGQSYDSMRYELGLDAGYTFNYGGEQALTPYFKLAYVYDDADNEADINDDSIDNGVEGSAVRVGLGTQFSFTKNFSAYTDATYLGGGDVDQNWGANLGVKYTW
;
A
#
# COMPACT_ATOMS: atom_id res chain seq x y z
N MET A 1 -6.52 -11.70 53.66
CA MET A 1 -5.15 -11.71 54.22
C MET A 1 -4.23 -11.98 53.05
N GLN A 2 -3.25 -11.19 52.65
CA GLN A 2 -2.58 -9.98 53.14
C GLN A 2 -1.75 -9.54 51.90
N THR A 3 -2.02 -8.39 51.28
CA THR A 3 -1.30 -7.10 51.40
C THR A 3 0.07 -6.99 50.70
N TRP A 4 0.13 -6.01 49.77
CA TRP A 4 1.25 -5.11 49.41
C TRP A 4 2.34 -5.67 48.47
N LYS A 5 2.98 -4.93 47.52
CA LYS A 5 2.93 -3.55 46.98
C LYS A 5 3.94 -3.54 45.81
N LYS A 6 3.66 -2.85 44.69
CA LYS A 6 4.50 -1.77 44.08
C LYS A 6 4.06 -1.42 42.65
N LYS A 7 3.74 -0.13 42.51
CA LYS A 7 3.94 0.79 41.37
C LYS A 7 3.55 0.31 39.97
N LEU A 8 2.30 0.58 39.60
CA LEU A 8 1.89 0.77 38.21
C LEU A 8 0.88 1.93 38.18
N VAL A 9 1.14 2.90 37.31
CA VAL A 9 0.27 4.01 36.87
C VAL A 9 -0.08 5.06 37.93
N VAL A 10 0.75 6.10 38.00
CA VAL A 10 0.42 7.38 38.64
C VAL A 10 -0.24 8.28 37.58
N SER A 11 -1.44 8.73 37.92
CA SER A 11 -2.22 9.87 37.43
C SER A 11 -2.49 10.03 35.93
N GLN A 12 -3.63 9.47 35.51
CA GLN A 12 -4.55 10.24 34.66
C GLN A 12 -4.97 11.51 35.40
N LEU A 13 -4.72 12.66 34.75
CA LEU A 13 -5.35 13.96 34.93
C LEU A 13 -6.34 14.06 36.11
N ALA A 14 -5.83 14.55 37.25
CA ALA A 14 -6.69 15.02 38.31
C ALA A 14 -7.13 16.46 38.03
N LEU A 15 -8.41 16.61 37.65
CA LEU A 15 -9.30 17.66 38.14
C LEU A 15 -8.93 19.15 37.87
N ALA A 16 -9.16 19.62 36.64
CA ALA A 16 -9.41 21.04 36.39
C ALA A 16 -10.92 21.35 36.54
N CYS A 17 -11.44 21.35 37.78
CA CYS A 17 -12.69 22.02 38.15
C CYS A 17 -12.88 22.03 39.67
N THR A 18 -12.08 22.83 40.36
CA THR A 18 -12.46 23.37 41.68
C THR A 18 -12.18 24.86 41.70
N LEU A 19 -13.25 25.64 41.48
CA LEU A 19 -13.36 27.04 41.85
C LEU A 19 -13.09 27.18 43.36
N ALA A 20 -11.97 27.81 43.72
CA ALA A 20 -11.81 28.46 45.01
C ALA A 20 -11.92 29.97 44.80
N ILE A 21 -13.06 30.53 45.19
CA ILE A 21 -13.26 31.98 45.31
C ILE A 21 -12.77 32.42 46.70
N ALA A 22 -12.05 33.54 46.70
CA ALA A 22 -11.69 34.46 47.79
C ALA A 22 -10.40 34.18 48.58
N SER A 23 -9.34 34.94 48.26
CA SER A 23 -9.04 36.22 48.92
C SER A 23 -8.04 37.05 48.11
N GLN A 24 -8.48 38.19 47.56
CA GLN A 24 -7.59 39.22 47.04
C GLN A 24 -7.00 40.01 48.21
N ALA A 25 -5.68 40.29 48.21
CA ALA A 25 -5.17 41.66 48.27
C ALA A 25 -3.63 41.76 48.20
N ASN A 26 -3.07 41.77 46.97
CA ASN A 26 -2.14 42.77 46.41
C ASN A 26 -1.68 42.38 44.98
N ALA A 27 -1.46 41.09 44.68
CA ALA A 27 -1.33 40.66 43.28
C ALA A 27 -2.63 40.94 42.52
N LYS A 28 -2.52 41.59 41.35
CA LYS A 28 -3.68 42.09 40.62
C LYS A 28 -4.31 40.98 39.80
N ASP A 29 -5.56 40.65 40.10
CA ASP A 29 -6.38 39.85 39.19
C ASP A 29 -6.73 40.70 37.95
N ILE A 30 -6.11 40.34 36.83
CA ILE A 30 -6.27 41.03 35.54
C ILE A 30 -7.36 40.39 34.67
N SER A 31 -8.09 39.39 35.17
CA SER A 31 -9.12 38.67 34.42
C SER A 31 -10.20 39.61 33.87
N GLY A 32 -10.57 39.45 32.60
CA GLY A 32 -11.58 40.27 31.93
C GLY A 32 -11.10 41.66 31.49
N THR A 33 -9.78 41.93 31.52
CA THR A 33 -9.21 43.25 31.23
C THR A 33 -8.19 43.23 30.09
N THR A 34 -7.86 44.42 29.57
CA THR A 34 -6.63 44.64 28.80
C THR A 34 -5.55 45.12 29.75
N TYR A 35 -4.43 44.41 29.82
CA TYR A 35 -3.33 44.68 30.73
C TYR A 35 -2.02 44.89 29.96
N ASN A 36 -1.26 45.91 30.31
CA ASN A 36 0.07 46.14 29.75
C ASN A 36 1.09 45.88 30.84
N THR A 37 2.12 45.08 30.54
CA THR A 37 3.13 44.72 31.54
C THR A 37 4.25 45.76 31.64
N PHE A 38 4.33 46.70 30.69
CA PHE A 38 5.20 47.86 30.74
C PHE A 38 4.42 49.17 30.83
N GLY A 39 5.04 50.18 31.42
CA GLY A 39 4.58 51.56 31.30
C GLY A 39 5.70 52.58 31.51
N TYR A 40 5.41 53.84 31.17
CA TYR A 40 6.35 54.94 31.31
C TYR A 40 5.62 56.27 31.52
N ASP A 41 6.23 57.16 32.31
CA ASP A 41 5.90 58.58 32.36
C ASP A 41 7.16 59.44 32.46
N ASN A 42 7.01 60.73 32.16
CA ASN A 42 8.13 61.69 32.15
C ASN A 42 8.71 62.01 33.54
N THR A 43 8.26 61.35 34.60
CA THR A 43 8.84 61.47 35.94
C THR A 43 9.83 60.34 36.25
N ALA A 44 9.81 59.26 35.46
CA ALA A 44 10.73 58.13 35.58
C ALA A 44 11.93 58.24 34.60
N SER A 45 13.08 57.72 35.00
CA SER A 45 14.29 57.64 34.15
C SER A 45 14.31 56.41 33.23
N THR A 46 13.52 55.38 33.53
CA THR A 46 13.38 54.13 32.78
C THR A 46 11.92 53.66 32.82
N PRO A 47 11.44 52.88 31.83
CA PRO A 47 10.15 52.19 31.92
C PRO A 47 10.05 51.36 33.19
N TRP A 48 8.85 51.26 33.75
CA TRP A 48 8.54 50.32 34.81
C TRP A 48 7.96 49.03 34.22
N TYR A 49 8.18 47.93 34.94
CA TYR A 49 7.66 46.61 34.62
C TYR A 49 6.72 46.16 35.72
N TYR A 50 5.52 45.71 35.35
CA TYR A 50 4.47 45.19 36.24
C TYR A 50 3.96 43.82 35.76
N GLY A 51 4.87 42.98 35.27
CA GLY A 51 4.57 41.71 34.61
C GLY A 51 4.89 40.45 35.42
N TYR A 52 5.36 40.57 36.67
CA TYR A 52 5.70 39.39 37.47
C TYR A 52 4.45 38.67 37.98
N ALA A 53 4.37 37.36 37.78
CA ALA A 53 3.31 36.50 38.28
C ALA A 53 3.66 35.96 39.67
N ASP A 54 2.73 36.07 40.64
CA ASP A 54 2.88 35.52 42.00
C ASP A 54 1.51 35.36 42.69
N TRP A 55 1.45 34.44 43.66
CA TRP A 55 0.29 34.17 44.51
C TRP A 55 0.07 35.19 45.65
N ASP A 56 0.82 36.30 45.68
CA ASP A 56 0.75 37.42 46.63
C ASP A 56 1.49 37.16 47.95
N TYR A 57 2.73 37.66 48.03
CA TYR A 57 3.54 37.80 49.24
C TYR A 57 3.50 39.24 49.78
N SER A 58 2.97 39.46 50.99
CA SER A 58 2.77 40.79 51.60
C SER A 58 4.03 41.39 52.23
N ASP A 59 5.21 41.03 51.74
CA ASP A 59 6.50 41.30 52.35
C ASP A 59 7.41 41.90 51.27
N ALA A 60 8.29 42.84 51.66
CA ALA A 60 9.07 43.65 50.73
C ALA A 60 10.18 42.89 49.95
N THR A 61 10.21 41.56 50.01
CA THR A 61 11.26 40.72 49.40
C THR A 61 10.85 40.10 48.06
N HIS A 62 9.55 39.99 47.75
CA HIS A 62 9.02 39.41 46.50
C HIS A 62 7.83 40.27 46.00
N ASP A 63 7.95 40.90 44.83
CA ASP A 63 7.00 41.92 44.32
C ASP A 63 6.24 41.40 43.09
N GLY A 64 5.23 40.58 43.33
CA GLY A 64 4.37 40.05 42.26
C GLY A 64 3.23 40.98 41.87
N ASP A 65 3.15 41.31 40.59
CA ASP A 65 2.18 42.27 40.05
C ASP A 65 0.86 41.62 39.61
N ILE A 66 0.93 40.39 39.08
CA ILE A 66 -0.17 39.70 38.40
C ILE A 66 -0.52 38.41 39.13
N TYR A 67 -1.80 38.19 39.37
CA TYR A 67 -2.29 36.92 39.89
C TYR A 67 -2.18 35.81 38.81
N PRO A 68 -1.61 34.62 39.10
CA PRO A 68 -1.21 33.60 38.12
C PRO A 68 -2.39 32.80 37.51
N VAL A 69 -3.62 33.29 37.64
CA VAL A 69 -4.80 32.76 36.95
C VAL A 69 -5.38 33.87 36.10
N ILE A 70 -5.08 33.83 34.80
CA ILE A 70 -5.49 34.82 33.80
C ILE A 70 -6.65 34.25 32.98
N ASN A 71 -7.79 34.93 32.97
CA ASN A 71 -8.97 34.47 32.25
C ASN A 71 -9.70 35.61 31.52
N LYS A 72 -10.05 35.40 30.24
CA LYS A 72 -10.76 36.37 29.39
C LYS A 72 -10.05 37.72 29.29
N SER A 73 -8.72 37.71 29.22
CA SER A 73 -7.91 38.92 29.19
C SER A 73 -7.16 39.10 27.88
N THR A 74 -6.77 40.34 27.60
CA THR A 74 -5.76 40.66 26.59
C THR A 74 -4.55 41.24 27.30
N VAL A 75 -3.41 40.56 27.28
CA VAL A 75 -2.17 41.06 27.86
C VAL A 75 -1.25 41.51 26.74
N ASN A 76 -0.68 42.71 26.84
CA ASN A 76 0.35 43.18 25.91
C ASN A 76 1.67 43.35 26.67
N GLY A 77 2.68 42.60 26.27
CA GLY A 77 4.00 42.60 26.88
C GLY A 77 4.41 41.24 27.44
N VAL A 78 5.45 41.25 28.26
CA VAL A 78 6.08 40.06 28.85
C VAL A 78 5.47 39.76 30.22
N ILE A 79 5.10 38.50 30.46
CA ILE A 79 4.74 37.94 31.77
C ILE A 79 5.95 37.14 32.26
N SER A 80 6.48 37.46 33.44
CA SER A 80 7.60 36.71 34.03
C SER A 80 7.11 35.87 35.21
N THR A 81 7.52 34.61 35.25
CA THR A 81 7.23 33.66 36.33
C THR A 81 8.35 33.58 37.37
N TYR A 82 9.37 34.44 37.27
CA TYR A 82 10.56 34.43 38.14
C TYR A 82 10.22 34.33 39.64
N TYR A 83 9.20 35.04 40.12
CA TYR A 83 8.82 35.02 41.55
C TYR A 83 7.71 34.02 41.92
N LEU A 84 7.25 33.18 40.98
CA LEU A 84 6.08 32.33 41.19
C LEU A 84 6.35 31.13 42.13
N ASP A 85 7.61 30.72 42.23
CA ASP A 85 8.05 29.59 43.06
C ASP A 85 8.76 30.06 44.34
N ASP A 86 7.98 30.46 45.34
CA ASP A 86 8.55 31.00 46.59
C ASP A 86 8.88 29.92 47.63
N GLY A 87 8.53 28.65 47.39
CA GLY A 87 8.71 27.55 48.36
C GLY A 87 7.99 27.74 49.71
N VAL A 88 7.22 28.83 49.88
CA VAL A 88 6.65 29.26 51.16
C VAL A 88 5.18 28.87 51.23
N ASN A 89 4.82 28.11 52.27
CA ASN A 89 3.46 27.59 52.52
C ASN A 89 2.90 26.58 51.50
N GLY A 90 3.72 26.06 50.57
CA GLY A 90 3.31 24.99 49.64
C GLY A 90 2.30 25.46 48.59
N ARG A 91 2.48 26.68 48.07
CA ARG A 91 1.72 27.22 46.94
C ARG A 91 2.19 26.55 45.64
N ALA A 92 1.30 26.49 44.65
CA ALA A 92 1.63 25.82 43.40
C ALA A 92 2.51 26.74 42.53
N ASN A 93 3.67 26.26 42.09
CA ASN A 93 4.45 26.90 41.03
C ASN A 93 3.71 26.73 39.69
N ALA A 94 2.64 27.51 39.47
CA ALA A 94 1.71 27.28 38.36
C ALA A 94 1.05 28.55 37.81
N LEU A 95 1.10 28.72 36.48
CA LEU A 95 0.44 29.79 35.72
C LEU A 95 -0.64 29.19 34.81
N SER A 96 -1.87 29.70 34.92
CA SER A 96 -3.00 29.25 34.11
C SER A 96 -3.60 30.39 33.29
N ILE A 97 -3.64 30.22 31.97
CA ILE A 97 -4.15 31.17 31.01
C ILE A 97 -5.33 30.52 30.28
N SER A 98 -6.51 31.13 30.37
CA SER A 98 -7.71 30.60 29.72
C SER A 98 -8.51 31.67 28.98
N ASN A 99 -9.06 31.32 27.81
CA ASN A 99 -9.90 32.22 27.00
C ASN A 99 -9.26 33.60 26.74
N SER A 100 -7.93 33.68 26.67
CA SER A 100 -7.18 34.93 26.68
C SER A 100 -6.29 35.08 25.46
N THR A 101 -5.83 36.30 25.22
CA THR A 101 -4.81 36.60 24.21
C THR A 101 -3.64 37.29 24.89
N ILE A 102 -2.46 36.70 24.81
CA ILE A 102 -1.20 37.30 25.20
C ILE A 102 -0.52 37.74 23.90
N ASN A 103 -0.35 39.05 23.75
CA ASN A 103 0.47 39.65 22.71
C ASN A 103 1.83 39.92 23.33
N GLY A 104 2.74 38.96 23.22
CA GLY A 104 4.08 38.96 23.79
C GLY A 104 4.47 37.59 24.32
N MET A 105 5.08 37.56 25.49
CA MET A 105 5.86 36.43 25.94
C MET A 105 5.51 36.01 27.36
N ILE A 106 5.68 34.72 27.64
CA ILE A 106 5.84 34.19 28.98
C ILE A 106 7.30 33.79 29.15
N THR A 107 7.95 34.28 30.18
CA THR A 107 9.35 33.95 30.50
C THR A 107 9.54 33.58 31.96
N SER A 108 10.57 32.81 32.29
CA SER A 108 11.04 32.65 33.66
C SER A 108 12.14 33.65 34.03
N GLU A 109 12.63 34.46 33.08
CA GLU A 109 13.73 35.39 33.33
C GLU A 109 13.35 36.55 34.26
N CYS A 110 14.38 37.08 34.93
CA CYS A 110 14.31 38.34 35.64
C CYS A 110 14.28 39.53 34.66
N MET A 111 13.28 40.40 34.81
CA MET A 111 12.99 41.52 33.91
C MET A 111 13.48 42.88 34.42
N THR A 112 14.02 42.94 35.64
CA THR A 112 14.42 44.18 36.32
C THR A 112 15.81 44.04 36.95
N THR A 113 16.54 45.13 37.11
CA THR A 113 17.89 45.08 37.73
C THR A 113 17.89 44.64 39.20
N THR A 114 16.70 44.52 39.82
CA THR A 114 16.54 44.15 41.23
C THR A 114 16.71 42.65 41.48
N CYS A 115 16.48 41.82 40.46
CA CYS A 115 16.71 40.37 40.52
C CYS A 115 17.86 39.89 39.63
N ALA A 116 18.69 40.82 39.15
CA ALA A 116 19.84 40.49 38.34
C ALA A 116 20.82 39.59 39.12
N ASP A 117 21.58 38.77 38.39
CA ASP A 117 22.56 37.83 38.91
C ASP A 117 21.96 36.68 39.76
N GLY A 118 20.68 36.34 39.57
CA GLY A 118 20.02 35.22 40.25
C GLY A 118 19.83 35.47 41.74
N VAL A 119 19.58 36.73 42.12
CA VAL A 119 19.40 37.16 43.51
C VAL A 119 17.99 37.70 43.70
N ASP A 120 17.32 37.34 44.78
CA ASP A 120 16.04 37.93 45.15
C ASP A 120 16.22 39.36 45.69
N THR A 121 15.13 40.12 45.82
CA THR A 121 15.18 41.54 46.24
C THR A 121 15.79 41.72 47.65
N ASP A 122 15.85 40.66 48.45
CA ASP A 122 16.41 40.64 49.80
C ASP A 122 17.89 40.24 49.88
N GLY A 123 18.50 39.88 48.75
CA GLY A 123 19.89 39.46 48.65
C GLY A 123 20.14 37.96 48.79
N THR A 124 19.11 37.11 48.84
CA THR A 124 19.27 35.64 48.77
C THR A 124 19.42 35.15 47.34
N SER A 125 20.06 34.00 47.14
CA SER A 125 20.08 33.35 45.83
C SER A 125 18.68 32.84 45.49
N HIS A 126 18.20 33.23 44.32
CA HIS A 126 16.95 32.73 43.78
C HIS A 126 17.03 31.22 43.61
N THR A 127 16.02 30.49 44.09
CA THR A 127 16.01 29.02 44.09
C THR A 127 14.65 28.55 43.63
N GLN A 128 14.61 27.67 42.64
CA GLN A 128 13.41 26.94 42.27
C GLN A 128 13.22 25.74 43.23
N TYR A 129 12.02 25.54 43.75
CA TYR A 129 11.68 24.49 44.71
C TYR A 129 10.84 23.37 44.08
N ASP A 130 9.94 23.71 43.17
CA ASP A 130 9.03 22.79 42.50
C ASP A 130 9.02 23.03 40.98
N ARG A 131 8.72 21.99 40.21
CA ARG A 131 8.59 22.10 38.75
C ARG A 131 7.47 23.07 38.35
N PHE A 132 7.74 23.98 37.42
CA PHE A 132 6.80 25.01 36.98
C PHE A 132 5.69 24.39 36.11
N SER A 133 4.42 24.70 36.40
CA SER A 133 3.28 24.22 35.60
C SER A 133 2.62 25.35 34.81
N LEU A 134 2.64 25.27 33.48
CA LEU A 134 1.97 26.21 32.60
C LEU A 134 0.77 25.54 31.91
N THR A 135 -0.42 26.12 32.04
CA THR A 135 -1.60 25.70 31.26
C THR A 135 -2.10 26.83 30.38
N VAL A 136 -2.16 26.57 29.06
CA VAL A 136 -2.73 27.45 28.05
C VAL A 136 -3.99 26.78 27.49
N ASP A 137 -5.16 27.32 27.79
CA ASP A 137 -6.46 26.70 27.48
C ASP A 137 -7.34 27.65 26.66
N ASN A 138 -7.73 27.23 25.45
CA ASN A 138 -8.51 28.06 24.51
C ASN A 138 -7.99 29.50 24.41
N SER A 139 -6.68 29.64 24.27
CA SER A 139 -5.98 30.93 24.34
C SER A 139 -4.96 31.08 23.22
N THR A 140 -4.60 32.32 22.92
CA THR A 140 -3.55 32.63 21.95
C THR A 140 -2.40 33.31 22.67
N ILE A 141 -1.19 32.81 22.50
CA ILE A 141 0.05 33.50 22.86
C ILE A 141 0.78 33.75 21.54
N ASN A 142 0.74 34.98 21.07
CA ASN A 142 1.53 35.41 19.93
C ASN A 142 2.74 36.15 20.44
N ASP A 143 3.87 35.93 19.80
CA ASP A 143 5.17 36.56 20.05
C ASP A 143 5.26 38.02 19.59
N ALA A 144 4.24 38.54 18.89
CA ALA A 144 4.30 39.81 18.15
C ALA A 144 4.55 41.12 18.96
N TYR A 145 4.80 41.03 20.27
CA TYR A 145 5.23 42.16 21.09
C TYR A 145 6.75 42.20 21.15
N GLU A 146 7.36 42.82 20.14
CA GLU A 146 8.82 42.88 19.98
C GLU A 146 9.48 44.03 20.75
N HIS A 147 8.73 45.12 20.99
CA HIS A 147 9.23 46.29 21.70
C HIS A 147 8.13 47.01 22.48
N TYR A 148 8.50 47.56 23.62
CA TYR A 148 7.69 48.59 24.30
C TYR A 148 8.15 50.00 23.86
N ALA A 149 7.30 50.68 23.09
CA ALA A 149 7.54 52.06 22.66
C ALA A 149 6.99 53.07 23.68
N TYR A 150 7.80 54.07 24.04
CA TYR A 150 7.42 55.12 24.98
C TYR A 150 7.99 56.50 24.59
N ASP A 151 7.22 57.56 24.85
CA ASP A 151 7.58 58.92 24.48
C ASP A 151 8.20 59.69 25.65
N VAL A 152 9.44 60.15 25.45
CA VAL A 152 10.16 61.04 26.37
C VAL A 152 9.98 62.49 25.91
N VAL A 153 9.47 63.34 26.80
CA VAL A 153 9.17 64.75 26.53
C VAL A 153 10.20 65.64 27.23
N ASN A 154 11.01 66.35 26.45
CA ASN A 154 11.99 67.31 26.94
C ASN A 154 11.67 68.72 26.42
N GLY A 155 10.87 69.47 27.16
CA GLY A 155 10.40 70.80 26.73
C GLY A 155 9.34 70.73 25.64
N GLU A 156 9.63 71.25 24.44
CA GLU A 156 8.74 71.16 23.26
C GLU A 156 9.04 69.96 22.34
N ASN A 157 10.08 69.18 22.66
CA ASN A 157 10.48 68.01 21.86
C ASN A 157 9.93 66.72 22.49
N THR A 158 9.39 65.85 21.65
CA THR A 158 9.02 64.47 21.99
C THR A 158 9.92 63.52 21.21
N GLU A 159 10.62 62.63 21.91
CA GLU A 159 11.44 61.58 21.33
C GLU A 159 10.84 60.21 21.71
N THR A 160 10.59 59.35 20.73
CA THR A 160 10.11 57.98 20.98
C THR A 160 11.32 57.07 21.23
N HIS A 161 11.31 56.39 22.36
CA HIS A 161 12.28 55.38 22.76
C HIS A 161 11.63 54.00 22.70
N TYR A 162 12.47 52.97 22.61
CA TYR A 162 12.06 51.56 22.55
C TYR A 162 12.79 50.77 23.62
N LEU A 163 12.08 49.87 24.27
CA LEU A 163 12.63 48.78 25.08
C LEU A 163 12.36 47.48 24.32
N ASP A 164 13.43 46.84 23.86
CA ASP A 164 13.36 45.62 23.06
C ASP A 164 13.02 44.42 23.94
N THR A 165 12.05 43.62 23.52
CA THR A 165 11.62 42.37 24.17
C THR A 165 11.82 41.14 23.29
N TYR A 166 12.01 41.31 21.97
CA TYR A 166 12.26 40.22 21.02
C TYR A 166 13.48 39.35 21.39
N GLY A 167 14.51 39.95 22.01
CA GLY A 167 15.74 39.25 22.40
C GLY A 167 15.58 38.30 23.59
N LEU A 168 14.39 38.22 24.20
CA LEU A 168 14.07 37.32 25.31
C LEU A 168 13.61 35.93 24.81
N GLY A 169 13.43 35.75 23.50
CA GLY A 169 13.08 34.47 22.87
C GLY A 169 11.69 34.41 22.25
N ASN A 170 11.09 33.22 22.25
CA ASN A 170 9.78 32.94 21.64
C ASN A 170 8.60 33.28 22.57
N ALA A 171 7.35 33.04 22.12
CA ALA A 171 6.14 33.27 22.93
C ALA A 171 6.16 32.64 24.32
N ILE A 172 6.86 31.51 24.47
CA ILE A 172 7.18 30.91 25.78
C ILE A 172 8.69 30.65 25.80
N THR A 173 9.42 31.21 26.76
CA THR A 173 10.86 30.98 26.93
C THR A 173 11.19 30.70 28.40
N LEU A 174 11.58 29.47 28.71
CA LEU A 174 11.76 29.01 30.09
C LEU A 174 13.16 28.42 30.28
N ASP A 175 13.78 28.74 31.40
CA ASP A 175 15.07 28.22 31.88
C ASP A 175 14.90 27.36 33.16
N VAL A 176 13.68 26.96 33.44
CA VAL A 176 13.25 26.21 34.62
C VAL A 176 12.57 24.92 34.20
N GLU A 177 12.64 23.89 35.04
CA GLU A 177 11.93 22.63 34.78
C GLU A 177 10.43 22.92 34.66
N SER A 178 9.81 22.41 33.60
CA SER A 178 8.48 22.84 33.20
C SER A 178 7.53 21.70 32.80
N ASP A 179 6.28 21.78 33.26
CA ASP A 179 5.11 21.01 32.81
C ASP A 179 4.15 21.93 32.05
N ILE A 180 4.24 21.91 30.73
CA ILE A 180 3.48 22.77 29.82
C ILE A 180 2.34 21.99 29.18
N VAL A 181 1.12 22.50 29.32
CA VAL A 181 -0.08 21.96 28.67
C VAL A 181 -0.75 23.03 27.83
N ILE A 182 -0.80 22.82 26.51
CA ILE A 182 -1.49 23.68 25.54
C ILE A 182 -2.69 22.91 25.03
N GLN A 183 -3.91 23.39 25.28
CA GLN A 183 -5.12 22.63 25.02
C GLN A 183 -6.32 23.44 24.52
N ASN A 184 -7.32 22.72 24.00
CA ASN A 184 -8.65 23.23 23.65
C ASN A 184 -8.62 24.38 22.63
N ASN A 185 -8.06 24.16 21.44
CA ASN A 185 -7.94 25.15 20.37
C ASN A 185 -7.09 26.37 20.79
N SER A 186 -5.97 26.10 21.46
CA SER A 186 -4.96 27.12 21.75
C SER A 186 -3.99 27.28 20.59
N HIS A 187 -3.38 28.47 20.51
CA HIS A 187 -2.40 28.83 19.49
C HIS A 187 -1.19 29.48 20.14
N VAL A 188 0.00 28.90 19.96
CA VAL A 188 1.26 29.41 20.53
C VAL A 188 2.30 29.58 19.42
N ALA A 189 3.01 30.70 19.41
CA ALA A 189 4.05 31.04 18.44
C ALA A 189 5.46 30.82 19.02
N GLY A 190 5.95 29.58 18.94
CA GLY A 190 7.27 29.18 19.41
C GLY A 190 7.34 28.91 20.91
N ILE A 191 8.18 27.94 21.28
CA ILE A 191 8.54 27.60 22.66
C ILE A 191 10.05 27.40 22.71
N THR A 192 10.71 27.95 23.73
CA THR A 192 12.13 27.75 23.99
C THR A 192 12.30 27.24 25.42
N LEU A 193 12.97 26.09 25.56
CA LEU A 193 13.30 25.47 26.84
C LEU A 193 14.81 25.39 26.95
N THR A 194 15.35 25.90 28.05
CA THR A 194 16.78 25.92 28.35
C THR A 194 17.01 25.43 29.77
N GLN A 195 18.24 25.06 30.07
CA GLN A 195 18.62 24.64 31.41
C GLN A 195 19.25 25.81 32.19
N GLY A 196 18.49 26.41 33.11
CA GLY A 196 18.91 27.60 33.85
C GLY A 196 19.56 27.33 35.21
N TYR A 197 19.42 26.13 35.76
CA TYR A 197 20.04 25.74 37.03
C TYR A 197 20.59 24.31 37.00
N GLN A 198 21.48 24.00 37.95
CA GLN A 198 22.08 22.68 38.12
C GLN A 198 22.18 22.30 39.61
N GLU A 199 21.99 21.02 39.91
CA GLU A 199 22.31 20.43 41.21
C GLU A 199 23.68 19.77 41.15
N LEU A 200 24.65 20.39 41.82
CA LEU A 200 26.03 19.90 41.90
C LEU A 200 26.10 18.55 42.61
N ASP A 201 27.03 17.71 42.17
CA ASP A 201 27.31 16.43 42.82
C ASP A 201 27.86 16.60 44.25
N ASN A 202 27.32 15.82 45.20
CA ASN A 202 27.28 16.20 46.62
C ASN A 202 28.45 15.70 47.50
N THR A 203 29.60 15.34 46.94
CA THR A 203 30.78 14.93 47.74
C THR A 203 32.10 15.46 47.17
N PRO A 204 33.00 16.03 48.01
CA PRO A 204 34.37 16.33 47.60
C PRO A 204 35.08 15.06 47.12
N TYR A 205 35.83 15.16 46.03
CA TYR A 205 36.73 14.10 45.54
C TYR A 205 37.64 13.60 46.68
N ASP A 206 37.43 12.37 47.16
CA ASP A 206 38.19 11.81 48.30
C ASP A 206 39.08 10.60 47.95
N GLY A 207 39.12 10.22 46.66
CA GLY A 207 40.00 9.17 46.14
C GLY A 207 39.67 7.74 46.58
N VAL A 208 38.57 7.52 47.34
CA VAL A 208 38.17 6.18 47.84
C VAL A 208 36.76 5.78 47.41
N GLU A 209 35.77 6.67 47.49
CA GLU A 209 34.36 6.37 47.13
C GLU A 209 33.95 6.89 45.74
N GLY A 210 34.70 7.84 45.16
CA GLY A 210 34.28 8.58 43.96
C GLY A 210 33.30 9.70 44.33
N VAL A 211 32.90 10.52 43.34
CA VAL A 211 31.87 11.54 43.57
C VAL A 211 30.49 10.88 43.54
N ALA A 212 29.69 11.13 44.59
CA ALA A 212 28.32 10.67 44.66
C ALA A 212 27.44 11.48 43.70
N ASN A 213 27.04 10.84 42.60
CA ASN A 213 26.08 11.33 41.62
C ASN A 213 24.83 11.91 42.31
N SER A 214 24.47 13.14 41.92
CA SER A 214 23.15 13.72 42.16
C SER A 214 22.12 12.98 41.32
N SER A 215 21.11 12.38 41.95
CA SER A 215 20.06 11.67 41.22
C SER A 215 19.08 12.61 40.48
N ASN A 216 19.42 13.88 40.31
CA ASN A 216 18.58 14.88 39.71
C ASN A 216 18.65 14.80 38.18
N VAL A 217 17.55 15.06 37.50
CA VAL A 217 17.49 15.12 36.03
C VAL A 217 16.55 16.27 35.69
N PHE A 218 17.05 17.25 34.96
CA PHE A 218 16.27 18.43 34.59
C PHE A 218 15.17 18.01 33.60
N THR A 219 13.92 18.00 34.04
CA THR A 219 12.84 17.37 33.28
C THR A 219 11.81 18.38 32.78
N ASP A 220 11.58 18.37 31.47
CA ASP A 220 10.50 19.13 30.84
C ASP A 220 9.45 18.23 30.20
N THR A 221 8.18 18.59 30.36
CA THR A 221 7.07 17.97 29.63
C THR A 221 6.25 19.02 28.89
N LEU A 222 6.05 18.80 27.59
CA LEU A 222 5.18 19.61 26.74
C LEU A 222 4.08 18.71 26.19
N VAL A 223 2.83 19.06 26.47
CA VAL A 223 1.66 18.38 25.91
C VAL A 223 0.82 19.40 25.15
N VAL A 224 0.73 19.23 23.84
CA VAL A 224 -0.14 20.02 22.96
C VAL A 224 -1.30 19.16 22.51
N LYS A 225 -2.52 19.57 22.83
CA LYS A 225 -3.73 18.81 22.59
C LYS A 225 -4.81 19.63 21.89
N ASP A 226 -5.38 19.11 20.81
CA ASP A 226 -6.43 19.79 20.05
C ASP A 226 -6.04 21.26 19.71
N SER A 227 -4.76 21.52 19.45
CA SER A 227 -4.18 22.88 19.42
C SER A 227 -3.09 23.02 18.36
N VAL A 228 -2.57 24.24 18.20
CA VAL A 228 -1.57 24.57 17.17
C VAL A 228 -0.33 25.19 17.82
N LEU A 229 0.83 24.66 17.46
CA LEU A 229 2.14 25.26 17.72
C LEU A 229 2.74 25.71 16.38
N THR A 230 3.04 27.00 16.25
CA THR A 230 3.70 27.55 15.06
C THR A 230 5.09 28.05 15.39
N SER A 231 5.89 28.35 14.37
CA SER A 231 7.15 29.06 14.55
C SER A 231 6.96 30.37 15.30
N GLY A 232 7.91 30.71 16.16
CA GLY A 232 8.05 32.02 16.78
C GLY A 232 9.22 32.81 16.18
N ALA A 233 9.35 34.07 16.57
CA ALA A 233 10.42 34.96 16.18
C ALA A 233 11.37 35.24 17.35
N TYR A 234 12.66 35.09 17.09
CA TYR A 234 13.78 35.46 17.95
C TYR A 234 14.42 36.79 17.53
N SER A 235 14.05 37.30 16.35
CA SER A 235 14.52 38.57 15.78
C SER A 235 13.38 39.57 15.55
N ASP A 236 13.73 40.86 15.55
CA ASP A 236 12.79 41.97 15.42
C ASP A 236 11.97 41.93 14.10
N LEU A 237 10.66 41.71 14.26
CA LEU A 237 9.67 41.66 13.16
C LEU A 237 9.37 43.01 12.49
N GLY A 238 9.73 44.13 13.12
CA GLY A 238 9.47 45.51 12.69
C GLY A 238 10.53 46.08 11.74
N THR A 239 11.78 45.61 11.82
CA THR A 239 12.88 46.05 10.93
C THR A 239 13.10 45.12 9.74
N ASN A 240 12.80 43.83 9.89
CA ASN A 240 12.85 42.83 8.82
C ASN A 240 11.53 42.02 8.67
N GLY A 241 10.38 42.68 8.87
CA GLY A 241 9.06 42.38 8.29
C GLY A 241 8.38 41.04 8.62
N PHE A 242 7.33 41.05 9.45
CA PHE A 242 6.43 39.89 9.58
C PHE A 242 5.03 40.24 10.11
N TYR A 243 4.08 40.49 9.21
CA TYR A 243 2.66 40.32 9.51
C TYR A 243 1.94 39.81 8.27
N GLY A 244 1.47 38.56 8.32
CA GLY A 244 0.41 38.04 7.47
C GLY A 244 0.50 38.39 5.98
N GLN A 245 1.25 37.57 5.24
CA GLN A 245 1.39 37.52 3.77
C GLN A 245 2.51 38.34 3.11
N THR A 246 3.78 38.08 3.47
CA THR A 246 4.97 37.83 2.59
C THR A 246 6.25 37.86 3.47
N ALA A 247 7.21 36.94 3.50
CA ALA A 247 7.36 35.56 3.01
C ALA A 247 6.76 34.57 4.03
N LYS A 248 6.50 33.31 3.65
CA LYS A 248 5.85 32.33 4.56
C LYS A 248 6.74 32.08 5.80
N PRO A 249 6.21 31.68 6.98
CA PRO A 249 7.02 30.83 7.85
C PRO A 249 7.45 29.67 6.96
N SER A 250 8.75 29.48 6.74
CA SER A 250 9.31 28.75 5.60
C SER A 250 9.36 29.45 4.23
N ASP A 251 10.47 30.13 3.91
CA ASP A 251 10.86 30.09 2.50
C ASP A 251 11.34 28.69 2.09
N TYR A 252 11.74 27.83 3.06
CA TYR A 252 12.48 26.59 2.84
C TYR A 252 13.58 26.77 1.77
N GLY A 253 14.06 28.00 1.59
CA GLY A 253 14.79 28.42 0.40
C GLY A 253 16.24 27.96 0.47
N GLU A 254 16.71 27.72 1.69
CA GLU A 254 18.06 27.26 1.99
C GLU A 254 17.97 25.95 2.79
N THR A 255 18.46 24.86 2.20
CA THR A 255 18.38 23.49 2.74
C THR A 255 19.11 23.32 4.09
N ASN A 256 20.03 24.23 4.43
CA ASN A 256 20.94 24.14 5.58
C ASN A 256 20.78 25.27 6.61
N ALA A 257 19.74 26.11 6.51
CA ALA A 257 19.58 27.24 7.42
C ALA A 257 18.90 26.81 8.74
N SER A 258 19.64 26.90 9.86
CA SER A 258 19.13 26.82 11.23
C SER A 258 18.81 28.23 11.73
N ALA A 259 17.63 28.74 11.39
CA ALA A 259 17.16 30.04 11.85
C ALA A 259 16.25 29.85 13.08
N ALA A 260 16.58 30.50 14.20
CA ALA A 260 15.74 30.47 15.39
C ALA A 260 14.31 31.01 15.12
N ASP A 261 14.17 31.87 14.10
CA ASP A 261 12.89 32.45 13.65
C ASP A 261 11.98 31.47 12.87
N ASP A 262 12.46 30.27 12.55
CA ASP A 262 11.67 29.20 11.91
C ASP A 262 11.21 28.13 12.92
N ALA A 263 11.61 28.24 14.19
CA ALA A 263 11.44 27.17 15.17
C ALA A 263 10.10 27.24 15.90
N ALA A 264 9.37 26.12 15.89
CA ALA A 264 8.18 25.90 16.70
C ALA A 264 8.56 25.48 18.14
N LEU A 265 9.64 24.72 18.30
CA LEU A 265 10.18 24.28 19.59
C LEU A 265 11.71 24.33 19.54
N ILE A 266 12.31 24.93 20.55
CA ILE A 266 13.76 24.94 20.79
C ILE A 266 14.00 24.32 22.16
N VAL A 267 14.88 23.33 22.22
CA VAL A 267 15.35 22.71 23.46
C VAL A 267 16.86 22.78 23.47
N ALA A 268 17.42 23.48 24.44
CA ALA A 268 18.86 23.72 24.54
C ALA A 268 19.37 23.33 25.93
N ALA A 269 19.99 22.15 26.00
CA ALA A 269 20.73 21.68 27.15
C ALA A 269 22.12 22.33 27.16
N GLY A 270 22.49 22.92 28.29
CA GLY A 270 23.79 23.55 28.49
C GLY A 270 24.76 22.61 29.18
N ALA A 271 26.02 23.05 29.37
CA ALA A 271 26.99 22.32 30.18
C ALA A 271 26.62 22.48 31.68
N SER A 272 25.59 21.76 32.11
CA SER A 272 25.19 21.64 33.51
C SER A 272 25.70 20.33 34.10
N ASP A 273 25.68 20.17 35.42
CA ASP A 273 26.03 18.90 36.07
C ASP A 273 24.97 17.80 35.83
N ASN A 274 23.75 18.17 35.44
CA ASN A 274 22.64 17.23 35.25
C ASN A 274 22.14 17.15 33.82
N ALA A 275 21.78 15.95 33.39
CA ALA A 275 21.10 15.71 32.12
C ALA A 275 19.73 16.41 32.05
N MET A 276 19.41 16.93 30.87
CA MET A 276 18.13 17.52 30.51
C MET A 276 17.29 16.54 29.67
N GLN A 277 16.13 16.14 30.19
CA GLN A 277 15.20 15.24 29.48
C GLN A 277 13.89 15.94 29.19
N THR A 278 13.62 16.17 27.91
CA THR A 278 12.41 16.84 27.44
C THR A 278 11.52 15.85 26.67
N THR A 279 10.25 15.76 27.07
CA THR A 279 9.21 15.04 26.30
C THR A 279 8.20 16.00 25.71
N ALA A 280 8.01 15.98 24.39
CA ALA A 280 7.01 16.77 23.69
C ALA A 280 5.97 15.86 23.00
N THR A 281 4.72 15.92 23.43
CA THR A 281 3.61 15.12 22.87
C THR A 281 2.58 16.02 22.20
N PHE A 282 2.31 15.74 20.93
CA PHE A 282 1.26 16.36 20.12
C PHE A 282 0.12 15.35 19.92
N ASP A 283 -1.05 15.65 20.48
CA ASP A 283 -2.26 14.83 20.42
C ASP A 283 -3.35 15.58 19.65
N HIS A 284 -3.78 15.06 18.50
CA HIS A 284 -4.73 15.70 17.59
C HIS A 284 -4.39 17.18 17.30
N SER A 285 -3.11 17.46 17.05
CA SER A 285 -2.57 18.83 17.00
C SER A 285 -1.77 19.09 15.72
N THR A 286 -1.51 20.36 15.42
CA THR A 286 -0.69 20.78 14.27
C THR A 286 0.55 21.51 14.74
N VAL A 287 1.70 21.11 14.21
CA VAL A 287 2.99 21.79 14.37
C VAL A 287 3.43 22.32 13.03
N THR A 288 3.79 23.60 12.96
CA THR A 288 4.34 24.22 11.75
C THR A 288 5.56 25.03 12.10
N GLY A 289 6.73 24.56 11.68
CA GLY A 289 8.03 25.10 12.08
C GLY A 289 9.00 23.99 12.45
N ASP A 290 10.27 24.35 12.54
CA ASP A 290 11.36 23.43 12.87
C ASP A 290 11.35 23.10 14.37
N ILE A 291 11.86 21.92 14.73
CA ILE A 291 12.15 21.56 16.12
C ILE A 291 13.67 21.48 16.22
N LEU A 292 14.24 22.32 17.09
CA LEU A 292 15.69 22.45 17.27
C LEU A 292 16.09 21.86 18.62
N PHE A 293 17.10 21.01 18.62
CA PHE A 293 17.71 20.42 19.80
C PHE A 293 19.20 20.71 19.82
N SER A 294 19.71 21.28 20.91
CA SER A 294 21.14 21.43 21.12
C SER A 294 21.54 20.90 22.49
N SER A 295 22.69 20.23 22.54
CA SER A 295 23.25 19.68 23.77
C SER A 295 24.77 19.78 23.73
N THR A 296 25.37 20.00 24.90
CA THR A 296 26.81 19.87 25.17
C THR A 296 26.99 18.84 26.26
N PHE A 297 28.16 18.22 26.36
CA PHE A 297 28.41 17.31 27.48
C PHE A 297 28.27 18.03 28.83
N ASP A 298 27.68 17.33 29.80
CA ASP A 298 27.54 17.78 31.17
C ASP A 298 28.89 18.18 31.79
N ASN A 299 28.90 19.12 32.72
CA ASN A 299 30.12 19.61 33.39
C ASN A 299 30.92 18.50 34.10
N ASN A 300 30.26 17.42 34.51
CA ASN A 300 30.88 16.26 35.13
C ASN A 300 31.34 15.19 34.12
N PHE A 301 31.08 15.39 32.82
CA PHE A 301 31.55 14.53 31.74
C PHE A 301 32.92 15.00 31.20
N TYR A 302 34.00 14.36 31.66
CA TYR A 302 35.37 14.72 31.28
C TYR A 302 35.88 13.87 30.10
N GLU A 303 35.63 14.33 28.88
CA GLU A 303 36.06 13.67 27.62
C GLU A 303 37.56 13.29 27.57
N ASN A 304 38.43 14.11 28.16
CA ASN A 304 39.90 13.92 28.17
C ASN A 304 40.44 13.45 29.53
N GLY A 305 39.55 13.04 30.43
CA GLY A 305 39.84 12.71 31.82
C GLY A 305 39.88 13.93 32.73
N ASP A 306 39.58 13.71 34.01
CA ASP A 306 39.42 14.77 35.00
C ASP A 306 40.79 15.25 35.51
N PRO A 307 41.13 16.54 35.36
CA PRO A 307 42.36 17.11 35.91
C PRO A 307 42.55 16.90 37.41
N ALA A 308 41.47 16.80 38.20
CA ALA A 308 41.52 16.55 39.64
C ALA A 308 41.99 15.13 39.99
N THR A 309 42.00 14.22 39.02
CA THR A 309 42.47 12.85 39.20
C THR A 309 43.96 12.64 38.87
N ASP A 310 44.68 13.68 38.42
CA ASP A 310 46.14 13.67 38.23
C ASP A 310 46.85 13.70 39.59
N THR A 311 46.75 12.58 40.31
CA THR A 311 47.38 12.39 41.63
C THR A 311 48.91 12.26 41.54
N THR A 312 49.46 12.13 40.32
CA THR A 312 50.89 11.96 40.03
C THR A 312 51.57 13.20 39.47
N GLU A 313 50.80 14.23 39.11
CA GLU A 313 51.24 15.50 38.52
C GLU A 313 52.09 15.32 37.24
N ASP A 314 51.78 14.26 36.48
CA ASP A 314 52.48 13.89 35.24
C ASP A 314 51.73 14.31 33.97
N GLY A 315 50.58 14.97 34.12
CA GLY A 315 49.73 15.40 33.01
C GLY A 315 48.94 14.26 32.38
N VAL A 316 48.82 13.11 33.07
CA VAL A 316 47.99 11.97 32.68
C VAL A 316 46.75 11.94 33.59
N TYR A 317 45.60 12.32 33.04
CA TYR A 317 44.34 12.35 33.76
C TYR A 317 43.70 10.96 33.82
N ASN A 318 43.16 10.55 34.97
CA ASN A 318 42.31 9.38 35.05
C ASN A 318 40.90 9.77 34.55
N PRO A 319 40.32 8.99 33.62
CA PRO A 319 38.97 9.25 33.15
C PRO A 319 37.92 8.92 34.20
N THR A 320 36.93 9.80 34.35
CA THR A 320 35.85 9.72 35.34
C THR A 320 34.65 10.51 34.84
N THR A 321 33.45 10.01 35.15
CA THR A 321 32.18 10.67 34.83
C THR A 321 31.75 11.60 35.96
N ASN A 322 32.56 11.64 37.02
CA ASN A 322 32.39 12.47 38.21
C ASN A 322 30.95 12.60 38.76
N GLY A 323 30.07 11.62 38.54
CA GLY A 323 28.68 11.73 38.99
C GLY A 323 27.64 11.85 37.87
N TRP A 324 28.02 11.75 36.59
CA TRP A 324 27.14 11.80 35.41
C TRP A 324 25.82 11.01 35.57
N ASP A 325 24.70 11.65 35.23
CA ASP A 325 23.34 11.22 35.53
C ASP A 325 22.46 10.90 34.31
N GLY A 326 22.99 11.03 33.09
CA GLY A 326 22.36 10.51 31.88
C GLY A 326 22.69 11.30 30.62
N THR A 327 22.11 10.93 29.50
CA THR A 327 22.20 11.71 28.26
C THR A 327 21.08 12.73 28.21
N ASP A 328 21.33 13.91 27.64
CA ASP A 328 20.25 14.81 27.30
C ASP A 328 19.33 14.16 26.27
N THR A 329 18.02 14.37 26.38
CA THR A 329 17.08 13.82 25.39
C THR A 329 15.98 14.80 25.01
N LEU A 330 15.61 14.75 23.74
CA LEU A 330 14.35 15.29 23.24
C LEU A 330 13.53 14.17 22.59
N ASP A 331 12.45 13.77 23.24
CA ASP A 331 11.51 12.79 22.73
C ASP A 331 10.24 13.48 22.20
N VAL A 332 10.09 13.53 20.87
CA VAL A 332 8.91 14.09 20.21
C VAL A 332 7.95 12.98 19.79
N THR A 333 6.69 13.07 20.22
CA THR A 333 5.62 12.14 19.83
C THR A 333 4.47 12.86 19.15
N LEU A 334 4.08 12.41 17.96
CA LEU A 334 2.83 12.79 17.29
C LEU A 334 1.83 11.64 17.39
N THR A 335 0.61 11.92 17.83
CA THR A 335 -0.44 10.92 17.93
C THR A 335 -1.84 11.43 17.55
N ASN A 336 -2.74 10.50 17.26
CA ASN A 336 -4.17 10.72 16.98
C ASN A 336 -4.43 11.70 15.83
N GLY A 337 -3.73 11.50 14.71
CA GLY A 337 -3.85 12.33 13.51
C GLY A 337 -3.18 13.68 13.63
N SER A 338 -2.15 13.81 14.47
CA SER A 338 -1.35 15.03 14.54
C SER A 338 -0.51 15.20 13.28
N LYS A 339 -0.24 16.45 12.90
CA LYS A 339 0.55 16.79 11.73
C LYS A 339 1.70 17.73 12.07
N TRP A 340 2.90 17.40 11.62
CA TRP A 340 4.06 18.29 11.67
C TRP A 340 4.55 18.62 10.27
N VAL A 341 4.77 19.90 10.00
CA VAL A 341 5.48 20.38 8.81
C VAL A 341 6.69 21.18 9.26
N GLY A 342 7.90 20.64 9.03
CA GLY A 342 9.15 21.27 9.49
C GLY A 342 10.33 20.30 9.52
N ALA A 343 11.50 20.81 9.93
CA ALA A 343 12.75 20.06 10.08
C ALA A 343 13.01 19.67 11.54
N ALA A 344 13.66 18.53 11.76
CA ALA A 344 14.18 18.11 13.06
C ALA A 344 15.70 18.35 13.09
N GLN A 345 16.18 19.43 13.72
CA GLN A 345 17.61 19.75 13.68
C GLN A 345 18.25 19.50 15.05
N SER A 346 19.38 18.77 15.05
CA SER A 346 20.18 18.52 16.25
C SER A 346 21.58 19.12 16.11
N SER A 347 22.13 19.61 17.24
CA SER A 347 23.51 20.08 17.41
C SER A 347 24.06 19.52 18.70
N VAL A 348 24.84 18.45 18.63
CA VAL A 348 25.32 17.70 19.80
C VAL A 348 26.83 17.52 19.74
N GLU A 349 27.46 17.32 20.88
CA GLU A 349 28.85 16.90 20.99
C GLU A 349 28.95 15.37 20.96
N ALA A 350 30.11 14.83 20.58
CA ALA A 350 30.33 13.39 20.63
C ALA A 350 31.79 12.98 20.81
N ILE A 351 31.96 11.77 21.31
CA ILE A 351 33.26 11.12 21.53
C ILE A 351 33.25 9.69 21.02
N GLY A 352 34.28 9.30 20.25
CA GLY A 352 34.43 7.92 19.77
C GLY A 352 34.80 6.97 20.90
N THR A 353 34.30 5.73 20.84
CA THR A 353 34.59 4.68 21.86
C THR A 353 36.08 4.41 22.09
N ALA A 354 36.92 4.58 21.06
CA ALA A 354 38.37 4.43 21.18
C ALA A 354 39.08 5.61 21.88
N GLN A 355 38.43 6.78 21.91
CA GLN A 355 38.91 7.99 22.59
C GLN A 355 38.46 8.02 24.05
N MET A 356 37.41 7.26 24.40
CA MET A 356 37.03 6.99 25.78
C MET A 356 38.10 6.14 26.46
N TYR A 357 39.07 6.77 27.10
CA TYR A 357 39.98 6.08 28.03
C TYR A 357 39.25 5.88 29.37
N GLY A 358 39.57 4.84 30.16
CA GLY A 358 39.18 4.81 31.58
C GLY A 358 38.92 3.44 32.21
N GLN A 359 39.77 3.03 33.16
CA GLN A 359 39.37 2.08 34.21
C GLN A 359 38.76 2.89 35.36
N GLY A 360 37.43 2.99 35.43
CA GLY A 360 36.77 3.71 36.51
C GLY A 360 37.13 3.14 37.88
N TYR A 361 37.54 4.01 38.80
CA TYR A 361 37.58 3.65 40.21
C TYR A 361 36.16 3.70 40.76
N SER A 362 35.71 2.55 41.30
CA SER A 362 34.35 2.18 41.71
C SER A 362 33.41 1.74 40.55
N ASN A 363 33.59 0.48 40.14
CA ASN A 363 32.61 -0.39 39.46
C ASN A 363 32.06 -0.01 38.07
N VAL A 364 32.43 1.11 37.45
CA VAL A 364 32.05 1.41 36.05
C VAL A 364 33.29 1.38 35.16
N ASP A 365 33.41 0.32 34.37
CA ASP A 365 34.38 0.25 33.27
C ASP A 365 33.83 1.11 32.13
N TRP A 366 34.55 2.14 31.68
CA TRP A 366 34.08 3.02 30.61
C TRP A 366 34.00 2.30 29.26
N HIS A 367 34.76 1.22 29.07
CA HIS A 367 34.57 0.30 27.94
C HIS A 367 33.23 -0.47 27.99
N ALA A 368 32.47 -0.35 29.08
CA ALA A 368 31.13 -0.94 29.23
C ALA A 368 29.98 0.06 29.00
N LEU A 369 30.27 1.35 28.78
CA LEU A 369 29.27 2.27 28.24
C LEU A 369 29.07 1.92 26.77
N SER A 370 27.88 1.42 26.45
CA SER A 370 27.51 1.21 25.06
C SER A 370 27.42 2.56 24.37
N PRO A 371 28.04 2.74 23.19
CA PRO A 371 27.75 3.89 22.35
C PRO A 371 26.23 4.02 22.14
N ASN A 372 25.76 5.26 22.14
CA ASN A 372 24.34 5.59 22.07
C ASN A 372 23.92 6.13 20.69
N SER A 373 24.88 6.41 19.81
CA SER A 373 24.64 6.86 18.44
C SER A 373 25.80 6.49 17.51
N ILE A 374 25.59 6.62 16.20
CA ILE A 374 26.62 6.55 15.15
C ILE A 374 26.91 7.91 14.48
N TRP A 375 26.19 8.96 14.87
CA TRP A 375 26.33 10.40 14.50
C TRP A 375 27.08 11.16 15.62
N PRO A 376 27.77 12.33 15.51
CA PRO A 376 27.69 13.46 14.57
C PRO A 376 28.82 13.64 13.55
N ASP A 377 29.95 12.95 13.72
CA ASP A 377 31.05 12.96 12.74
C ASP A 377 30.96 11.77 11.76
N SER A 378 29.76 11.19 11.55
CA SER A 378 29.59 10.08 10.59
C SER A 378 30.10 10.52 9.23
N THR A 379 31.22 9.95 8.81
CA THR A 379 31.63 10.07 7.44
C THR A 379 30.68 9.25 6.62
N PHE A 380 30.12 9.83 5.56
CA PHE A 380 29.61 9.02 4.48
C PHE A 380 30.79 8.27 3.88
N ASP A 381 30.64 6.96 3.70
CA ASP A 381 31.62 6.26 2.89
C ASP A 381 31.56 6.75 1.43
N SER A 382 32.41 6.20 0.55
CA SER A 382 32.40 6.59 -0.86
C SER A 382 31.09 6.25 -1.59
N ASN A 383 30.20 5.48 -0.97
CA ASN A 383 28.92 5.01 -1.51
C ASN A 383 27.73 5.75 -0.87
N GLY A 384 27.96 6.73 0.01
CA GLY A 384 26.89 7.50 0.64
C GLY A 384 26.20 6.78 1.80
N HIS A 385 26.79 5.70 2.31
CA HIS A 385 26.30 5.02 3.52
C HIS A 385 26.74 5.76 4.77
N VAL A 386 25.93 5.71 5.83
CA VAL A 386 26.34 6.18 7.16
C VAL A 386 27.46 5.26 7.67
N ALA A 387 28.71 5.74 7.65
CA ALA A 387 29.90 4.97 8.03
C ALA A 387 30.66 5.65 9.18
N GLY A 388 29.91 6.08 10.20
CA GLY A 388 30.47 6.60 11.45
C GLY A 388 30.99 5.47 12.35
N GLU A 389 32.00 5.78 13.17
CA GLU A 389 32.31 4.92 14.31
C GLU A 389 31.16 5.01 15.32
N GLU A 390 30.88 3.93 16.05
CA GLU A 390 29.96 4.03 17.18
C GLU A 390 30.52 5.05 18.18
N VAL A 391 29.72 6.06 18.53
CA VAL A 391 30.10 7.16 19.41
C VAL A 391 29.15 7.30 20.58
N TYR A 392 29.58 8.10 21.54
CA TYR A 392 28.75 8.57 22.62
C TYR A 392 28.42 10.06 22.39
N GLN A 393 27.14 10.39 22.24
CA GLN A 393 26.64 11.76 22.06
C GLN A 393 26.21 12.40 23.38
N SER A 394 26.34 13.73 23.45
CA SER A 394 25.82 14.52 24.57
C SER A 394 24.30 14.54 24.65
N GLY A 395 23.61 14.44 23.50
CA GLY A 395 22.14 14.46 23.45
C GLY A 395 21.55 13.57 22.36
N LEU A 396 20.35 13.02 22.60
CA LEU A 396 19.59 12.21 21.63
C LEU A 396 18.25 12.88 21.26
N PHE A 397 17.98 13.03 19.96
CA PHE A 397 16.71 13.55 19.46
C PHE A 397 15.90 12.43 18.80
N ASN A 398 14.83 11.98 19.45
CA ASN A 398 13.95 10.92 18.95
C ASN A 398 12.61 11.44 18.47
N VAL A 399 12.08 10.83 17.41
CA VAL A 399 10.77 11.15 16.84
C VAL A 399 9.91 9.89 16.73
N ALA A 400 8.70 9.95 17.26
CA ALA A 400 7.70 8.89 17.18
C ALA A 400 6.39 9.40 16.58
N LEU A 401 5.85 8.69 15.59
CA LEU A 401 4.53 8.93 15.01
C LEU A 401 3.62 7.73 15.27
N ASP A 402 2.41 7.99 15.75
CA ASP A 402 1.42 6.95 16.04
C ASP A 402 -0.01 7.36 15.64
N ASN A 403 -0.88 6.37 15.46
CA ASN A 403 -2.32 6.52 15.24
C ASN A 403 -2.70 7.51 14.12
N GLY A 404 -2.17 7.27 12.91
CA GLY A 404 -2.51 8.04 11.71
C GLY A 404 -1.90 9.44 11.66
N SER A 405 -0.78 9.66 12.35
CA SER A 405 -0.09 10.95 12.37
C SER A 405 0.81 11.13 11.15
N GLU A 406 1.18 12.38 10.86
CA GLU A 406 1.91 12.75 9.65
C GLU A 406 3.07 13.70 9.96
N TRP A 407 4.24 13.44 9.36
CA TRP A 407 5.35 14.38 9.32
C TRP A 407 5.76 14.66 7.86
N ASP A 408 5.56 15.90 7.44
CA ASP A 408 6.08 16.43 6.19
C ASP A 408 7.43 17.09 6.49
N THR A 409 8.51 16.36 6.23
CA THR A 409 9.87 16.84 6.48
C THR A 409 10.20 18.03 5.60
N ARG A 410 11.07 18.89 6.11
CA ARG A 410 11.58 20.08 5.42
C ARG A 410 13.05 20.22 5.73
N LYS A 411 13.83 20.88 4.85
CA LYS A 411 15.28 21.06 5.01
C LYS A 411 15.97 19.71 5.30
N VAL A 412 17.11 19.71 6.00
CA VAL A 412 17.72 18.50 6.54
C VAL A 412 17.22 18.26 7.97
N SER A 413 16.76 17.04 8.24
CA SER A 413 16.44 16.52 9.56
C SER A 413 17.52 15.54 10.03
N ASN A 414 18.08 15.76 11.22
CA ASN A 414 19.08 14.92 11.87
C ASN A 414 18.54 14.50 13.23
N ILE A 415 18.17 13.23 13.35
CA ILE A 415 17.63 12.63 14.56
C ILE A 415 18.37 11.34 14.87
N ASP A 416 18.18 10.80 16.07
CA ASP A 416 18.75 9.52 16.46
C ASP A 416 17.84 8.38 16.00
N THR A 417 16.60 8.36 16.49
CA THR A 417 15.64 7.29 16.17
C THR A 417 14.33 7.84 15.61
N LEU A 418 13.84 7.21 14.53
CA LEU A 418 12.49 7.41 13.99
C LEU A 418 11.64 6.15 14.12
N THR A 419 10.52 6.26 14.84
CA THR A 419 9.50 5.20 14.90
C THR A 419 8.20 5.67 14.28
N VAL A 420 7.67 4.94 13.30
CA VAL A 420 6.40 5.24 12.63
C VAL A 420 5.45 4.06 12.77
N ASN A 421 4.30 4.29 13.39
CA ASN A 421 3.38 3.23 13.79
C ASN A 421 1.90 3.56 13.49
N ASN A 422 1.08 2.50 13.41
CA ASN A 422 -0.39 2.54 13.29
C ASN A 422 -0.87 3.49 12.20
N GLN A 423 -0.57 3.17 10.93
CA GLN A 423 -0.98 3.94 9.75
C GLN A 423 -0.46 5.38 9.71
N SER A 424 0.62 5.67 10.44
CA SER A 424 1.27 6.99 10.37
C SER A 424 2.18 7.09 9.15
N GLN A 425 2.51 8.32 8.76
CA GLN A 425 3.27 8.57 7.54
C GLN A 425 4.35 9.64 7.70
N VAL A 426 5.47 9.43 7.02
CA VAL A 426 6.55 10.42 6.87
C VAL A 426 6.77 10.68 5.39
N ASN A 427 6.78 11.95 5.00
CA ASN A 427 7.02 12.39 3.63
C ASN A 427 8.35 13.15 3.56
N VAL A 428 9.22 12.70 2.65
CA VAL A 428 10.56 13.27 2.40
C VAL A 428 10.61 13.73 0.95
N GLU A 429 10.43 15.03 0.74
CA GLU A 429 10.38 15.68 -0.58
C GLU A 429 11.13 17.00 -0.53
N ASN A 430 12.12 17.17 -1.42
CA ASN A 430 13.04 18.31 -1.40
C ASN A 430 13.65 18.54 0.00
N SER A 431 13.94 17.45 0.71
CA SER A 431 14.41 17.42 2.10
C SER A 431 15.31 16.21 2.33
N GLY A 432 16.07 16.24 3.43
CA GLY A 432 16.91 15.16 3.90
C GLY A 432 16.42 14.63 5.25
N LEU A 433 16.53 13.32 5.46
CA LEU A 433 16.30 12.67 6.75
C LEU A 433 17.46 11.74 7.06
N LEU A 434 18.20 12.06 8.11
CA LEU A 434 19.24 11.23 8.70
C LEU A 434 18.76 10.72 10.06
N ALA A 435 18.84 9.40 10.26
CA ALA A 435 18.57 8.74 11.52
C ALA A 435 19.53 7.55 11.70
N ASP A 436 19.79 7.12 12.92
CA ASP A 436 20.53 5.88 13.17
C ASP A 436 19.65 4.67 12.87
N SER A 437 18.39 4.75 13.29
CA SER A 437 17.39 3.73 12.99
C SER A 437 16.04 4.31 12.59
N ILE A 438 15.44 3.67 11.58
CA ILE A 438 14.08 3.97 11.12
C ILE A 438 13.26 2.68 11.19
N THR A 439 12.17 2.71 11.95
CA THR A 439 11.26 1.57 12.14
C THR A 439 9.85 1.92 11.72
N LEU A 440 9.28 1.15 10.77
CA LEU A 440 7.90 1.27 10.33
C LEU A 440 7.09 0.02 10.70
N THR A 441 5.97 0.21 11.40
CA THR A 441 5.10 -0.89 11.84
C THR A 441 3.62 -0.58 11.61
N ASN A 442 2.79 -1.62 11.54
CA ASN A 442 1.33 -1.57 11.47
C ASN A 442 0.80 -0.67 10.33
N ALA A 443 1.14 -1.03 9.08
CA ALA A 443 0.71 -0.35 7.86
C ALA A 443 1.11 1.14 7.77
N SER A 444 2.25 1.49 8.34
CA SER A 444 2.81 2.85 8.26
C SER A 444 3.59 3.07 6.97
N THR A 445 3.83 4.33 6.61
CA THR A 445 4.49 4.66 5.34
C THR A 445 5.65 5.65 5.47
N LEU A 446 6.67 5.45 4.64
CA LEU A 446 7.76 6.39 4.39
C LEU A 446 7.78 6.65 2.89
N ASN A 447 7.42 7.86 2.47
CA ASN A 447 7.38 8.26 1.07
C ASN A 447 8.57 9.17 0.79
N ILE A 448 9.46 8.72 -0.10
CA ILE A 448 10.63 9.47 -0.55
C ILE A 448 10.33 9.94 -1.98
N GLY A 449 10.07 11.23 -2.14
CA GLY A 449 9.69 11.82 -3.43
C GLY A 449 10.82 12.61 -4.07
N ASP A 450 10.45 13.59 -4.90
CA ASP A 450 11.39 14.35 -5.71
C ASP A 450 12.47 15.00 -4.84
N SER A 451 13.73 14.68 -5.14
CA SER A 451 14.92 15.19 -4.46
C SER A 451 14.88 14.98 -2.94
N GLY A 452 14.14 13.96 -2.49
CA GLY A 452 14.13 13.47 -1.11
C GLY A 452 15.27 12.48 -0.90
N ALA A 453 16.00 12.63 0.20
CA ALA A 453 17.09 11.74 0.56
C ALA A 453 16.90 11.21 1.99
N VAL A 454 16.90 9.89 2.16
CA VAL A 454 16.88 9.23 3.46
C VAL A 454 18.17 8.47 3.65
N ALA A 455 18.85 8.69 4.77
CA ALA A 455 20.04 7.96 5.17
C ALA A 455 19.82 7.36 6.58
N THR A 456 20.13 6.08 6.73
CA THR A 456 20.08 5.41 8.04
C THR A 456 21.12 4.30 8.16
N ASP A 457 21.45 3.83 9.35
CA ASP A 457 22.18 2.56 9.47
C ASP A 457 21.21 1.39 9.27
N SER A 458 20.06 1.45 9.94
CA SER A 458 19.05 0.40 9.83
C SER A 458 17.68 0.95 9.43
N LEU A 459 17.09 0.34 8.40
CA LEU A 459 15.69 0.51 8.04
C LEU A 459 14.95 -0.81 8.29
N TYR A 460 13.98 -0.81 9.18
CA TYR A 460 13.15 -1.98 9.50
C TYR A 460 11.68 -1.71 9.14
N LEU A 461 11.15 -2.50 8.20
CA LEU A 461 9.76 -2.45 7.75
C LEU A 461 9.03 -3.73 8.17
N ASP A 462 7.91 -3.60 8.88
CA ASP A 462 7.15 -4.74 9.40
C ASP A 462 5.64 -4.49 9.28
N SER A 463 4.85 -5.55 9.34
CA SER A 463 3.42 -5.53 9.55
C SER A 463 2.70 -4.74 8.47
N TYR A 464 2.98 -5.12 7.21
CA TYR A 464 2.42 -4.52 6.00
C TYR A 464 2.73 -3.01 5.82
N SER A 465 3.76 -2.50 6.49
CA SER A 465 4.26 -1.14 6.28
C SER A 465 4.96 -1.00 4.92
N ARG A 466 5.12 0.24 4.44
CA ARG A 466 5.68 0.49 3.11
C ARG A 466 6.66 1.65 3.09
N ALA A 467 7.85 1.42 2.55
CA ALA A 467 8.74 2.49 2.09
C ALA A 467 8.66 2.57 0.56
N ALA A 468 8.43 3.76 0.01
CA ALA A 468 8.25 3.95 -1.43
C ALA A 468 9.09 5.11 -1.96
N LEU A 469 9.86 4.85 -3.01
CA LEU A 469 10.61 5.87 -3.75
C LEU A 469 9.76 6.29 -4.96
N THR A 470 9.07 7.41 -4.85
CA THR A 470 7.99 7.78 -5.78
C THR A 470 8.48 8.47 -7.06
N GLU A 471 9.69 9.03 -7.05
CA GLU A 471 10.28 9.79 -8.15
C GLU A 471 11.72 9.33 -8.46
N GLU A 472 12.25 9.68 -9.64
CA GLU A 472 13.58 9.25 -10.11
C GLU A 472 14.74 9.78 -9.26
N THR A 473 14.55 10.97 -8.67
CA THR A 473 15.53 11.68 -7.82
C THR A 473 15.43 11.31 -6.34
N ALA A 474 14.58 10.34 -5.99
CA ALA A 474 14.47 9.82 -4.63
C ALA A 474 15.66 8.91 -4.30
N GLU A 475 16.27 9.10 -3.14
CA GLU A 475 17.45 8.35 -2.69
C GLU A 475 17.24 7.76 -1.29
N LEU A 476 17.56 6.47 -1.15
CA LEU A 476 17.56 5.76 0.12
C LEU A 476 18.91 5.05 0.33
N TYR A 477 19.62 5.45 1.38
CA TYR A 477 20.89 4.86 1.78
C TYR A 477 20.71 4.18 3.15
N ALA A 478 20.97 2.88 3.23
CA ALA A 478 20.92 2.17 4.51
C ALA A 478 21.93 1.03 4.58
N ASN A 479 22.69 0.90 5.67
CA ASN A 479 23.61 -0.24 5.82
C ASN A 479 22.85 -1.57 5.77
N THR A 480 21.74 -1.66 6.50
CA THR A 480 20.83 -2.81 6.46
C THR A 480 19.40 -2.37 6.24
N ILE A 481 18.75 -2.97 5.24
CA ILE A 481 17.30 -2.87 5.05
C ILE A 481 16.69 -4.22 5.37
N THR A 482 15.78 -4.26 6.34
CA THR A 482 14.98 -5.44 6.66
C THR A 482 13.52 -5.20 6.31
N VAL A 483 12.97 -6.05 5.46
CA VAL A 483 11.56 -6.06 5.07
C VAL A 483 10.94 -7.35 5.58
N ASP A 484 10.01 -7.22 6.53
CA ASP A 484 9.43 -8.33 7.30
C ASP A 484 7.89 -8.37 7.18
N ASN A 485 7.31 -9.54 7.45
CA ASN A 485 5.89 -9.72 7.75
C ASN A 485 4.94 -9.00 6.76
N GLY A 486 5.16 -9.23 5.47
CA GLY A 486 4.37 -8.67 4.38
C GLY A 486 4.54 -7.18 4.11
N ALA A 487 5.49 -6.50 4.77
CA ALA A 487 5.89 -5.14 4.45
C ALA A 487 6.50 -5.06 3.04
N GLU A 488 6.58 -3.86 2.48
CA GLU A 488 7.07 -3.63 1.12
C GLU A 488 8.09 -2.49 1.04
N LEU A 489 9.25 -2.76 0.43
CA LEU A 489 10.10 -1.73 -0.15
C LEU A 489 9.78 -1.62 -1.64
N ALA A 490 9.13 -0.52 -2.03
CA ALA A 490 8.80 -0.21 -3.41
C ALA A 490 9.84 0.74 -4.01
N LEU A 491 10.65 0.23 -4.95
CA LEU A 491 11.75 0.99 -5.52
C LEU A 491 11.31 2.12 -6.47
N GLY A 492 10.10 2.02 -7.03
CA GLY A 492 9.51 3.01 -7.94
C GLY A 492 10.46 3.45 -9.06
N LEU A 493 10.91 4.72 -9.05
CA LEU A 493 11.95 5.25 -9.98
C LEU A 493 13.26 5.65 -9.30
N GLY A 494 13.30 5.70 -7.96
CA GLY A 494 14.48 6.14 -7.22
C GLY A 494 15.56 5.08 -7.04
N GLN A 495 16.63 5.48 -6.36
CA GLN A 495 17.82 4.66 -6.08
C GLN A 495 17.84 4.19 -4.62
N VAL A 496 18.17 2.91 -4.44
CA VAL A 496 18.42 2.32 -3.13
C VAL A 496 19.84 1.80 -3.11
N ASP A 497 20.60 2.23 -2.11
CA ASP A 497 21.92 1.70 -1.82
C ASP A 497 21.93 1.08 -0.42
N THR A 498 22.31 -0.19 -0.35
CA THR A 498 22.41 -0.91 0.91
C THR A 498 23.50 -1.96 0.85
N HIS A 499 24.11 -2.27 2.00
CA HIS A 499 25.09 -3.34 2.10
C HIS A 499 24.40 -4.71 2.23
N ASN A 500 23.28 -4.77 2.97
CA ASN A 500 22.56 -6.00 3.24
C ASN A 500 21.04 -5.80 3.19
N MET A 501 20.41 -6.41 2.19
CA MET A 501 18.96 -6.50 2.03
C MET A 501 18.45 -7.80 2.65
N VAL A 502 17.59 -7.70 3.66
CA VAL A 502 16.99 -8.85 4.34
C VAL A 502 15.49 -8.88 4.05
N LEU A 503 15.03 -9.92 3.35
CA LEU A 503 13.61 -10.17 3.12
C LEU A 503 13.18 -11.39 3.94
N THR A 504 12.21 -11.25 4.84
CA THR A 504 11.80 -12.31 5.79
C THR A 504 10.29 -12.31 6.00
N ASP A 505 9.71 -13.44 6.40
CA ASP A 505 8.29 -13.67 6.66
C ASP A 505 7.33 -13.04 5.62
N GLY A 506 7.71 -13.14 4.35
CA GLY A 506 6.93 -12.63 3.22
C GLY A 506 7.12 -11.13 2.93
N GLY A 507 8.11 -10.47 3.52
CA GLY A 507 8.53 -9.11 3.16
C GLY A 507 8.91 -9.00 1.69
N VAL A 508 8.54 -7.89 1.06
CA VAL A 508 8.51 -7.70 -0.38
C VAL A 508 9.52 -6.64 -0.83
N LEU A 509 10.41 -7.02 -1.74
CA LEU A 509 11.14 -6.07 -2.59
C LEU A 509 10.38 -5.93 -3.91
N ASN A 510 9.81 -4.75 -4.17
CA ASN A 510 9.05 -4.48 -5.39
C ASN A 510 9.86 -3.64 -6.38
N VAL A 511 10.27 -4.28 -7.48
CA VAL A 511 11.08 -3.74 -8.56
C VAL A 511 10.22 -3.06 -9.65
N ALA A 512 8.94 -3.43 -9.78
CA ALA A 512 8.07 -2.97 -10.87
C ALA A 512 8.65 -3.28 -12.28
N SER A 513 8.60 -2.34 -13.23
CA SER A 513 8.96 -2.50 -14.65
C SER A 513 10.38 -2.04 -15.02
N ARG A 514 11.32 -1.97 -14.07
CA ARG A 514 12.69 -1.48 -14.33
C ARG A 514 13.68 -2.61 -14.52
N ASP A 515 14.80 -2.32 -15.18
CA ASP A 515 16.05 -3.06 -15.03
C ASP A 515 16.78 -2.56 -13.79
N TYR A 516 16.80 -3.35 -12.71
CA TYR A 516 17.43 -2.97 -11.45
C TYR A 516 18.66 -3.81 -11.14
N VAL A 517 19.74 -3.15 -10.72
CA VAL A 517 20.92 -3.82 -10.17
C VAL A 517 20.99 -3.54 -8.68
N LEU A 518 20.73 -4.57 -7.87
CA LEU A 518 20.96 -4.55 -6.44
C LEU A 518 22.43 -4.94 -6.18
N ASN A 519 23.28 -3.95 -5.94
CA ASN A 519 24.67 -4.16 -5.50
C ASN A 519 24.75 -4.34 -3.98
N SER A 520 24.08 -5.38 -3.49
CA SER A 520 23.95 -5.69 -2.06
C SER A 520 23.90 -7.19 -1.87
N ASP A 521 24.24 -7.63 -0.67
CA ASP A 521 23.86 -8.95 -0.22
C ASP A 521 22.32 -9.04 -0.13
N LEU A 522 21.76 -10.21 -0.45
CA LEU A 522 20.33 -10.46 -0.38
C LEU A 522 20.09 -11.74 0.43
N ASN A 523 19.51 -11.57 1.62
CA ASN A 523 19.42 -12.62 2.64
C ASN A 523 17.99 -12.80 3.18
N ASN A 524 17.74 -13.91 3.89
CA ASN A 524 16.62 -14.02 4.82
C ASN A 524 17.13 -13.98 6.27
N ALA A 525 16.32 -13.44 7.19
CA ALA A 525 16.68 -13.38 8.61
C ALA A 525 16.81 -14.78 9.24
N ARG A 526 16.02 -15.76 8.76
CA ARG A 526 15.97 -17.12 9.33
C ARG A 526 16.16 -18.20 8.27
N TYR A 527 17.26 -18.12 7.52
CA TYR A 527 17.60 -19.16 6.56
C TYR A 527 18.08 -20.47 7.22
N ILE A 528 17.14 -21.37 7.54
CA ILE A 528 17.41 -22.66 8.21
C ILE A 528 17.15 -23.86 7.29
N THR A 529 16.13 -23.78 6.42
CA THR A 529 15.64 -24.91 5.63
C THR A 529 14.97 -24.46 4.34
N ASN A 530 15.08 -25.28 3.28
CA ASN A 530 14.34 -25.11 2.02
C ASN A 530 13.01 -25.89 2.02
N ASP A 531 12.74 -26.68 3.07
CA ASP A 531 11.49 -27.44 3.19
C ASP A 531 10.35 -26.55 3.69
N ARG A 532 9.48 -26.13 2.76
CA ARG A 532 8.32 -25.26 3.02
C ARG A 532 7.31 -25.78 4.05
N TYR A 533 7.41 -27.04 4.46
CA TYR A 533 6.52 -27.65 5.46
C TYR A 533 7.08 -27.61 6.87
N LYS A 534 8.30 -27.06 7.05
CA LYS A 534 8.94 -26.85 8.35
C LYS A 534 8.50 -25.53 8.95
N ALA A 535 8.41 -25.49 10.28
CA ALA A 535 8.05 -24.27 11.00
C ALA A 535 9.17 -23.21 10.91
N GLU A 536 10.40 -23.67 10.66
CA GLU A 536 11.60 -22.88 10.46
C GLU A 536 11.77 -22.40 9.01
N TYR A 537 10.80 -22.65 8.13
CA TYR A 537 10.83 -22.14 6.76
C TYR A 537 10.51 -20.65 6.76
N ASP A 538 11.45 -19.88 6.23
CA ASP A 538 11.37 -18.45 6.02
C ASP A 538 11.55 -18.15 4.53
N TYR A 539 10.92 -17.08 4.05
CA TYR A 539 11.02 -16.61 2.68
C TYR A 539 10.80 -15.11 2.56
N GLY A 540 11.52 -14.51 1.63
CA GLY A 540 11.22 -13.18 1.09
C GLY A 540 10.39 -13.24 -0.19
N VAL A 541 9.91 -12.09 -0.65
CA VAL A 541 9.23 -11.95 -1.95
C VAL A 541 9.98 -10.93 -2.81
N VAL A 542 10.29 -11.32 -4.04
CA VAL A 542 10.71 -10.39 -5.09
C VAL A 542 9.51 -10.19 -6.01
N ALA A 543 9.00 -8.97 -6.08
CA ALA A 543 7.89 -8.58 -6.94
C ALA A 543 8.41 -7.74 -8.12
N LEU A 544 7.94 -8.05 -9.32
CA LEU A 544 8.30 -7.36 -10.57
C LEU A 544 7.17 -7.52 -11.59
N ASN A 545 7.14 -6.65 -12.60
CA ASN A 545 6.31 -6.86 -13.78
C ASN A 545 7.07 -7.72 -14.80
N SER A 546 6.37 -8.29 -15.78
CA SER A 546 6.94 -9.14 -16.83
C SER A 546 8.02 -8.44 -17.67
N ASP A 547 8.05 -7.12 -17.66
CA ASP A 547 9.06 -6.25 -18.28
C ASP A 547 10.15 -5.73 -17.33
N GLY A 548 10.06 -6.03 -16.03
CA GLY A 548 11.11 -5.76 -15.05
C GLY A 548 12.20 -6.83 -15.00
N HIS A 549 13.36 -6.45 -14.48
CA HIS A 549 14.50 -7.33 -14.26
C HIS A 549 15.21 -6.97 -12.94
N LEU A 550 15.63 -7.99 -12.19
CA LEU A 550 16.47 -7.83 -11.02
C LEU A 550 17.82 -8.56 -11.22
N ALA A 551 18.91 -7.81 -11.28
CA ALA A 551 20.24 -8.34 -11.10
C ALA A 551 20.66 -8.16 -9.64
N VAL A 552 21.09 -9.23 -8.96
CA VAL A 552 21.64 -9.18 -7.61
C VAL A 552 23.14 -9.45 -7.68
N ASN A 553 23.94 -8.55 -7.12
CA ASN A 553 25.40 -8.60 -7.10
C ASN A 553 25.90 -8.46 -5.66
N GLY A 554 26.06 -9.59 -5.00
CA GLY A 554 26.42 -9.74 -3.59
C GLY A 554 26.30 -11.20 -3.16
N ASP A 555 26.45 -11.48 -1.87
CA ASP A 555 26.20 -12.79 -1.28
C ASP A 555 24.68 -13.01 -1.19
N VAL A 556 24.17 -14.11 -1.77
CA VAL A 556 22.72 -14.36 -1.85
C VAL A 556 22.35 -15.68 -1.17
N ALA A 557 21.72 -15.59 -0.01
CA ALA A 557 21.33 -16.76 0.78
C ALA A 557 19.87 -16.70 1.22
N GLY A 558 19.05 -17.68 0.80
CA GLY A 558 17.65 -17.69 1.21
C GLY A 558 16.68 -18.44 0.33
N ASN A 559 15.43 -18.48 0.76
CA ASN A 559 14.28 -18.80 -0.07
C ASN A 559 13.56 -17.50 -0.47
N TYR A 560 13.19 -17.41 -1.74
CA TYR A 560 12.44 -16.29 -2.29
C TYR A 560 11.26 -16.80 -3.12
N LYS A 561 10.13 -16.12 -3.00
CA LYS A 561 9.03 -16.25 -3.93
C LYS A 561 9.08 -15.10 -4.93
N VAL A 562 8.89 -15.39 -6.20
CA VAL A 562 8.86 -14.38 -7.26
C VAL A 562 7.42 -14.15 -7.65
N ARG A 563 6.96 -12.92 -7.46
CA ARG A 563 5.60 -12.45 -7.76
C ARG A 563 5.65 -11.60 -9.03
N ILE A 564 4.83 -11.97 -10.01
CA ILE A 564 4.67 -11.21 -11.25
C ILE A 564 3.39 -10.38 -11.08
N ASP A 565 3.54 -9.06 -11.01
CA ASP A 565 2.47 -8.15 -10.55
C ASP A 565 1.56 -7.65 -11.69
N ASP A 566 2.03 -7.68 -12.93
CA ASP A 566 1.24 -7.36 -14.10
C ASP A 566 0.48 -8.58 -14.64
N ALA A 567 -0.63 -8.27 -15.30
CA ALA A 567 -1.34 -9.21 -16.16
C ALA A 567 -1.79 -8.40 -17.38
N THR A 568 -1.54 -8.93 -18.58
CA THR A 568 -1.87 -8.26 -19.84
C THR A 568 -2.28 -9.26 -20.89
N GLY A 569 -3.28 -8.92 -21.70
CA GLY A 569 -3.63 -9.71 -22.88
C GLY A 569 -2.70 -9.47 -24.06
N ALA A 570 -1.77 -8.52 -23.97
CA ALA A 570 -0.82 -8.19 -25.04
C ALA A 570 0.48 -9.03 -24.97
N GLY A 571 1.17 -9.11 -26.10
CA GLY A 571 2.46 -9.80 -26.25
C GLY A 571 2.33 -11.26 -26.67
N SER A 572 3.40 -11.75 -27.28
CA SER A 572 3.54 -13.09 -27.85
C SER A 572 4.33 -14.02 -26.92
N VAL A 573 4.37 -15.32 -27.23
CA VAL A 573 5.24 -16.30 -26.59
C VAL A 573 6.71 -15.86 -26.69
N ALA A 574 7.12 -15.25 -27.80
CA ALA A 574 8.50 -14.78 -27.98
C ALA A 574 8.89 -13.64 -27.03
N ASP A 575 7.94 -12.86 -26.53
CA ASP A 575 8.18 -11.76 -25.61
C ASP A 575 8.41 -12.24 -24.16
N TYR A 576 7.87 -13.42 -23.80
CA TYR A 576 7.82 -13.89 -22.42
C TYR A 576 8.54 -15.22 -22.19
N GLU A 577 8.44 -16.19 -23.10
CA GLU A 577 8.96 -17.54 -22.87
C GLU A 577 10.48 -17.53 -22.66
N ASN A 578 10.92 -18.09 -21.52
CA ASN A 578 12.32 -18.12 -21.12
C ASN A 578 12.98 -16.74 -20.94
N LYS A 579 12.20 -15.64 -20.92
CA LYS A 579 12.71 -14.31 -20.57
C LYS A 579 13.30 -14.34 -19.16
N GLU A 580 14.54 -13.90 -19.04
CA GLU A 580 15.19 -13.72 -17.75
C GLU A 580 14.57 -12.52 -17.02
N ILE A 581 14.16 -12.74 -15.78
CA ILE A 581 13.57 -11.72 -14.90
C ILE A 581 14.41 -11.50 -13.65
N ILE A 582 15.25 -12.47 -13.27
CA ILE A 582 16.22 -12.32 -12.18
C ILE A 582 17.53 -12.97 -12.58
N ARG A 583 18.65 -12.31 -12.28
CA ARG A 583 20.00 -12.85 -12.40
C ARG A 583 20.76 -12.66 -11.09
N VAL A 584 21.32 -13.74 -10.57
CA VAL A 584 22.16 -13.72 -9.36
C VAL A 584 23.63 -13.85 -9.75
N TYR A 585 24.45 -12.92 -9.28
CA TYR A 585 25.90 -12.92 -9.39
C TYR A 585 26.53 -13.19 -8.02
N ASP A 586 26.27 -14.39 -7.50
CA ASP A 586 26.83 -14.85 -6.23
C ASP A 586 28.27 -15.35 -6.44
N ASN A 587 29.23 -14.69 -5.79
CA ASN A 587 30.65 -15.05 -5.84
C ASN A 587 31.09 -15.89 -4.62
N ASN A 588 30.17 -16.18 -3.71
CA ASN A 588 30.41 -16.96 -2.51
C ASN A 588 29.82 -18.37 -2.66
N ALA A 589 30.68 -19.38 -2.61
CA ALA A 589 30.27 -20.77 -2.80
C ALA A 589 29.54 -21.36 -1.57
N ASP A 590 29.57 -20.65 -0.43
CA ASP A 590 28.93 -21.07 0.82
C ASP A 590 27.49 -20.54 0.95
N THR A 591 27.07 -19.62 0.07
CA THR A 591 25.69 -19.10 -0.02
C THR A 591 24.89 -19.80 -1.12
N ALA A 592 23.57 -19.84 -0.94
CA ALA A 592 22.66 -20.45 -1.90
C ALA A 592 21.26 -19.86 -1.79
N ALA A 593 20.67 -19.57 -2.95
CA ALA A 593 19.33 -19.02 -3.06
C ALA A 593 18.37 -19.95 -3.82
N SER A 594 17.14 -20.05 -3.34
CA SER A 594 16.05 -20.78 -4.00
C SER A 594 14.92 -19.83 -4.38
N PHE A 595 14.65 -19.68 -5.67
CA PHE A 595 13.54 -18.88 -6.20
C PHE A 595 12.40 -19.78 -6.68
N THR A 596 11.20 -19.53 -6.16
CA THR A 596 9.98 -20.27 -6.51
C THR A 596 8.87 -19.32 -6.93
N ALA A 597 7.92 -19.79 -7.74
CA ALA A 597 6.78 -18.96 -8.14
C ALA A 597 5.88 -18.62 -6.93
N ALA A 598 5.53 -17.33 -6.79
CA ALA A 598 4.46 -16.87 -5.89
C ALA A 598 3.08 -17.06 -6.54
N ASN A 599 2.98 -16.77 -7.84
CA ASN A 599 1.76 -16.79 -8.63
C ASN A 599 2.01 -17.25 -10.08
N LYS A 600 0.91 -17.40 -10.83
CA LYS A 600 0.90 -17.36 -12.29
C LYS A 600 0.38 -15.99 -12.72
N ALA A 601 0.97 -15.41 -13.75
CA ALA A 601 0.53 -14.18 -14.39
C ALA A 601 0.05 -14.46 -15.80
N ASP A 602 -1.06 -13.85 -16.19
CA ASP A 602 -1.59 -13.92 -17.55
C ASP A 602 -0.83 -12.92 -18.43
N LEU A 603 -0.04 -13.40 -19.38
CA LEU A 603 0.76 -12.59 -20.29
C LEU A 603 0.52 -13.06 -21.73
N GLY A 604 -0.27 -12.29 -22.48
CA GLY A 604 -0.71 -12.71 -23.82
C GLY A 604 -1.64 -13.93 -23.77
N ALA A 605 -1.43 -14.88 -24.68
CA ALA A 605 -2.26 -16.09 -24.79
C ALA A 605 -2.07 -17.08 -23.63
N TYR A 606 -0.98 -16.98 -22.86
CA TYR A 606 -0.59 -17.99 -21.88
C TYR A 606 -0.37 -17.42 -20.49
N THR A 607 -0.44 -18.31 -19.51
CA THR A 607 -0.02 -18.04 -18.15
C THR A 607 1.47 -18.34 -17.98
N TYR A 608 2.16 -17.50 -17.22
CA TYR A 608 3.59 -17.64 -16.93
C TYR A 608 3.84 -17.62 -15.43
N GLN A 609 4.89 -18.31 -15.00
CA GLN A 609 5.35 -18.26 -13.61
C GLN A 609 6.87 -18.31 -13.57
N ALA A 610 7.44 -17.83 -12.46
CA ALA A 610 8.89 -17.88 -12.26
C ALA A 610 9.42 -19.32 -12.13
N GLN A 611 10.55 -19.58 -12.79
CA GLN A 611 11.31 -20.82 -12.69
C GLN A 611 12.80 -20.53 -12.59
N GLN A 612 13.44 -21.00 -11.51
CA GLN A 612 14.89 -20.93 -11.37
C GLN A 612 15.60 -21.95 -12.27
N LYS A 613 16.62 -21.51 -13.01
CA LYS A 613 17.52 -22.30 -13.87
C LYS A 613 18.98 -21.94 -13.56
N GLY A 614 19.55 -22.56 -12.53
CA GLY A 614 20.86 -22.15 -12.01
C GLY A 614 20.75 -20.80 -11.31
N ASP A 615 21.61 -19.84 -11.67
CA ASP A 615 21.59 -18.48 -11.12
C ASP A 615 20.69 -17.51 -11.91
N THR A 616 19.85 -18.01 -12.82
CA THR A 616 18.79 -17.21 -13.46
C THR A 616 17.41 -17.65 -12.97
N VAL A 617 16.46 -16.72 -12.99
CA VAL A 617 15.03 -17.00 -12.92
C VAL A 617 14.40 -16.52 -14.21
N VAL A 618 13.62 -17.38 -14.83
CA VAL A 618 12.95 -17.09 -16.10
C VAL A 618 11.45 -17.25 -15.99
N LEU A 619 10.72 -16.63 -16.92
CA LEU A 619 9.31 -16.89 -17.13
C LEU A 619 9.12 -18.24 -17.82
N GLN A 620 8.45 -19.16 -17.13
CA GLN A 620 8.05 -20.46 -17.65
C GLN A 620 6.59 -20.41 -18.08
N GLN A 621 6.35 -20.63 -19.38
CA GLN A 621 5.01 -20.80 -19.96
C GLN A 621 4.30 -22.01 -19.32
N LYS A 622 2.99 -21.88 -19.12
CA LYS A 622 2.12 -22.93 -18.57
C LYS A 622 1.00 -23.27 -19.53
N GLU A 623 -0.20 -22.83 -19.23
CA GLU A 623 -1.43 -23.15 -19.97
C GLU A 623 -2.00 -21.89 -20.59
N LEU A 624 -2.90 -22.04 -21.57
CA LEU A 624 -3.64 -20.92 -22.12
C LEU A 624 -4.38 -20.17 -21.01
N THR A 625 -4.45 -18.86 -21.16
CA THR A 625 -5.32 -18.03 -20.32
C THR A 625 -6.78 -18.39 -20.61
N ASP A 626 -7.65 -18.19 -19.63
CA ASP A 626 -9.06 -18.55 -19.77
C ASP A 626 -9.72 -17.82 -20.95
N TYR A 627 -9.38 -16.54 -21.14
CA TYR A 627 -9.89 -15.75 -22.26
C TYR A 627 -9.32 -16.19 -23.62
N ALA A 628 -8.05 -16.60 -23.71
CA ALA A 628 -7.50 -17.16 -24.95
C ALA A 628 -8.15 -18.51 -25.29
N ASN A 629 -8.31 -19.39 -24.31
CA ASN A 629 -8.97 -20.68 -24.49
C ASN A 629 -10.42 -20.50 -25.01
N MET A 630 -11.18 -19.58 -24.41
CA MET A 630 -12.53 -19.25 -24.87
C MET A 630 -12.56 -18.67 -26.28
N ALA A 631 -11.69 -17.70 -26.58
CA ALA A 631 -11.60 -17.08 -27.90
C ALA A 631 -11.32 -18.12 -29.00
N LEU A 632 -10.38 -19.05 -28.75
CA LEU A 632 -10.01 -20.11 -29.67
C LEU A 632 -11.09 -21.19 -29.83
N SER A 633 -11.93 -21.38 -28.82
CA SER A 633 -12.99 -22.40 -28.80
C SER A 633 -14.27 -22.00 -29.55
N ILE A 634 -14.45 -20.71 -29.84
CA ILE A 634 -15.66 -20.18 -30.50
C ILE A 634 -15.98 -20.89 -31.82
N PRO A 635 -15.04 -21.07 -32.76
CA PRO A 635 -15.38 -21.62 -34.08
C PRO A 635 -15.77 -23.11 -34.05
N SER A 636 -15.07 -23.93 -33.28
CA SER A 636 -15.43 -25.35 -33.10
C SER A 636 -16.78 -25.49 -32.38
N ALA A 637 -17.06 -24.64 -31.39
CA ALA A 637 -18.35 -24.61 -30.71
C ALA A 637 -19.51 -24.16 -31.62
N ASN A 638 -19.27 -23.18 -32.51
CA ASN A 638 -20.25 -22.81 -33.55
C ASN A 638 -20.55 -23.99 -34.49
N THR A 639 -19.53 -24.79 -34.81
CA THR A 639 -19.66 -26.01 -35.62
C THR A 639 -20.55 -27.06 -34.94
N ASN A 640 -20.50 -27.20 -33.62
CA ASN A 640 -21.41 -28.08 -32.87
C ASN A 640 -22.88 -27.66 -32.98
N ILE A 641 -23.17 -26.35 -32.85
CA ILE A 641 -24.51 -25.79 -33.05
C ILE A 641 -25.00 -26.09 -34.47
N TRP A 642 -24.13 -25.88 -35.47
CA TRP A 642 -24.44 -26.16 -36.87
C TRP A 642 -24.74 -27.64 -37.13
N ASN A 643 -23.93 -28.54 -36.54
CA ASN A 643 -24.11 -29.99 -36.64
C ASN A 643 -25.50 -30.41 -36.10
N LEU A 644 -25.95 -29.85 -34.97
CA LEU A 644 -27.29 -30.11 -34.43
C LEU A 644 -28.42 -29.62 -35.37
N GLN A 645 -28.24 -28.47 -36.01
CA GLN A 645 -29.19 -27.95 -37.00
C GLN A 645 -29.26 -28.83 -38.25
N GLN A 646 -28.10 -29.31 -38.72
CA GLN A 646 -28.00 -30.22 -39.85
C GLN A 646 -28.61 -31.60 -39.53
N ASP A 647 -28.39 -32.13 -38.33
CA ASP A 647 -28.99 -33.38 -37.83
C ASP A 647 -30.51 -33.26 -37.67
N THR A 648 -31.02 -32.09 -37.30
CA THR A 648 -32.46 -31.80 -37.18
C THR A 648 -33.15 -31.98 -38.54
N VAL A 649 -32.59 -31.39 -39.61
CA VAL A 649 -33.12 -31.55 -40.98
C VAL A 649 -32.90 -32.97 -41.49
N GLY A 650 -31.74 -33.60 -41.20
CA GLY A 650 -31.49 -35.01 -41.54
C GLY A 650 -32.52 -35.97 -40.94
N THR A 651 -32.91 -35.74 -39.68
CA THR A 651 -33.97 -36.50 -39.00
C THR A 651 -35.33 -36.25 -39.63
N ARG A 652 -35.68 -34.99 -39.98
CA ARG A 652 -36.91 -34.66 -40.71
C ARG A 652 -37.01 -35.41 -42.05
N LEU A 653 -35.91 -35.50 -42.80
CA LEU A 653 -35.85 -36.20 -44.09
C LEU A 653 -35.93 -37.73 -43.91
N THR A 654 -35.24 -38.28 -42.91
CA THR A 654 -35.34 -39.72 -42.58
C THR A 654 -36.77 -40.10 -42.18
N ASN A 655 -37.42 -39.30 -41.34
CA ASN A 655 -38.82 -39.49 -40.92
C ASN A 655 -39.82 -39.32 -42.08
N SER A 656 -39.45 -38.62 -43.16
CA SER A 656 -40.29 -38.51 -44.37
C SER A 656 -40.31 -39.81 -45.20
N ARG A 657 -39.21 -40.58 -45.16
CA ARG A 657 -39.08 -41.86 -45.87
C ARG A 657 -39.71 -43.03 -45.12
N HIS A 658 -39.69 -42.97 -43.79
CA HIS A 658 -40.05 -44.06 -42.91
C HIS A 658 -41.27 -43.72 -42.04
N GLY A 659 -42.48 -43.99 -42.53
CA GLY A 659 -43.72 -43.70 -41.78
C GLY A 659 -44.97 -43.89 -42.64
N LEU A 660 -46.07 -43.23 -42.25
CA LEU A 660 -47.22 -43.05 -43.15
C LEU A 660 -46.84 -42.10 -44.30
N ALA A 661 -47.62 -42.10 -45.38
CA ALA A 661 -47.31 -41.30 -46.58
C ALA A 661 -47.11 -39.80 -46.25
N ASP A 662 -45.98 -39.24 -46.70
CA ASP A 662 -45.57 -37.85 -46.49
C ASP A 662 -45.57 -37.09 -47.82
N ASN A 663 -46.54 -36.19 -48.04
CA ASN A 663 -46.63 -35.37 -49.26
C ASN A 663 -46.01 -33.96 -49.11
N GLY A 664 -45.23 -33.74 -48.05
CA GLY A 664 -44.81 -32.41 -47.63
C GLY A 664 -45.64 -31.85 -46.47
N GLY A 665 -45.08 -30.89 -45.76
CA GLY A 665 -45.68 -30.34 -44.56
C GLY A 665 -45.02 -29.08 -44.02
N ALA A 666 -45.58 -28.56 -42.93
CA ALA A 666 -44.92 -27.65 -42.03
C ALA A 666 -44.46 -28.43 -40.79
N TRP A 667 -43.26 -28.17 -40.32
CA TRP A 667 -42.70 -28.82 -39.13
C TRP A 667 -41.99 -27.81 -38.24
N VAL A 668 -41.95 -28.12 -36.95
CA VAL A 668 -41.19 -27.40 -35.93
C VAL A 668 -40.44 -28.44 -35.11
N SER A 669 -39.16 -28.20 -34.85
CA SER A 669 -38.33 -29.05 -34.00
C SER A 669 -37.58 -28.23 -32.98
N TYR A 670 -37.57 -28.70 -31.74
CA TYR A 670 -36.63 -28.28 -30.72
C TYR A 670 -35.46 -29.25 -30.72
N PHE A 671 -34.24 -28.73 -30.64
CA PHE A 671 -33.03 -29.52 -30.55
C PHE A 671 -32.14 -28.98 -29.45
N GLY A 672 -31.26 -29.83 -28.93
CA GLY A 672 -30.23 -29.43 -28.00
C GLY A 672 -29.22 -30.53 -27.79
N GLY A 673 -28.14 -30.19 -27.11
CA GLY A 673 -27.11 -31.14 -26.74
C GLY A 673 -26.06 -30.50 -25.86
N ASN A 674 -25.25 -31.34 -25.25
CA ASN A 674 -24.07 -30.95 -24.50
C ASN A 674 -22.85 -31.59 -25.16
N PHE A 675 -21.79 -30.80 -25.30
CA PHE A 675 -20.53 -31.20 -25.92
C PHE A 675 -19.37 -30.90 -24.98
N ASP A 676 -18.50 -31.88 -24.81
CA ASP A 676 -17.16 -31.70 -24.27
C ASP A 676 -16.18 -31.76 -25.43
N ALA A 677 -15.28 -30.78 -25.55
CA ALA A 677 -14.22 -30.79 -26.55
C ALA A 677 -12.86 -30.55 -25.87
N ASP A 678 -11.86 -31.34 -26.25
CA ASP A 678 -10.48 -31.25 -25.78
C ASP A 678 -9.53 -31.79 -26.87
N ASN A 679 -8.77 -30.91 -27.52
CA ASN A 679 -7.77 -31.29 -28.53
C ASN A 679 -6.32 -31.31 -27.94
N GLY A 680 -6.18 -31.15 -26.62
CA GLY A 680 -4.89 -31.00 -25.93
C GLY A 680 -4.33 -29.58 -25.88
N THR A 681 -4.90 -28.64 -26.65
CA THR A 681 -4.58 -27.21 -26.63
C THR A 681 -5.76 -26.40 -26.09
N VAL A 682 -6.93 -26.52 -26.70
CA VAL A 682 -8.21 -25.92 -26.27
C VAL A 682 -9.09 -26.96 -25.58
N SER A 683 -9.86 -26.52 -24.59
CA SER A 683 -10.79 -27.37 -23.85
C SER A 683 -12.02 -26.58 -23.44
N TYR A 684 -13.22 -27.12 -23.69
CA TYR A 684 -14.46 -26.46 -23.29
C TYR A 684 -15.64 -27.42 -23.11
N ASP A 685 -16.56 -27.06 -22.21
CA ASP A 685 -17.91 -27.63 -22.11
C ASP A 685 -18.90 -26.65 -22.75
N GLN A 686 -19.82 -27.18 -23.56
CA GLN A 686 -20.80 -26.40 -24.31
C GLN A 686 -22.20 -26.98 -24.18
N ASP A 687 -23.15 -26.17 -23.71
CA ASP A 687 -24.58 -26.48 -23.74
C ASP A 687 -25.26 -25.74 -24.89
N VAL A 688 -26.04 -26.46 -25.69
CA VAL A 688 -26.76 -25.90 -26.85
C VAL A 688 -28.24 -26.20 -26.77
N SER A 689 -29.06 -25.20 -27.10
CA SER A 689 -30.48 -25.40 -27.35
C SER A 689 -31.01 -24.52 -28.48
N GLY A 690 -31.96 -25.03 -29.26
CA GLY A 690 -32.47 -24.29 -30.40
C GLY A 690 -33.81 -24.78 -30.91
N ILE A 691 -34.40 -23.97 -31.78
CA ILE A 691 -35.67 -24.25 -32.45
C ILE A 691 -35.46 -24.06 -33.95
N MET A 692 -35.88 -25.05 -34.74
CA MET A 692 -36.01 -24.94 -36.19
C MET A 692 -37.45 -25.05 -36.63
N VAL A 693 -37.81 -24.26 -37.64
CA VAL A 693 -39.09 -24.33 -38.34
C VAL A 693 -38.83 -24.57 -39.81
N GLY A 694 -39.64 -25.40 -40.45
CA GLY A 694 -39.47 -25.68 -41.87
C GLY A 694 -40.77 -25.98 -42.60
N LEU A 695 -40.69 -25.83 -43.92
CA LEU A 695 -41.76 -26.12 -44.86
C LEU A 695 -41.19 -26.88 -46.07
N ASP A 696 -41.85 -27.97 -46.46
CA ASP A 696 -41.41 -28.79 -47.59
C ASP A 696 -42.57 -29.37 -48.38
N THR A 697 -42.41 -29.57 -49.68
CA THR A 697 -43.42 -30.17 -50.55
C THR A 697 -42.93 -31.41 -51.29
N GLN A 698 -43.81 -32.38 -51.49
CA GLN A 698 -43.51 -33.52 -52.37
C GLN A 698 -43.83 -33.19 -53.83
N ILE A 699 -42.89 -33.48 -54.73
CA ILE A 699 -43.03 -33.36 -56.17
C ILE A 699 -42.61 -34.68 -56.83
N ASP A 700 -43.42 -35.20 -57.74
CA ASP A 700 -43.07 -36.37 -58.56
C ASP A 700 -42.34 -35.92 -59.84
N GLY A 701 -41.17 -36.49 -60.13
CA GLY A 701 -40.40 -36.12 -61.33
C GLY A 701 -39.13 -36.95 -61.53
N ASN A 702 -38.71 -37.14 -62.79
CA ASN A 702 -37.50 -37.88 -63.17
C ASN A 702 -37.36 -39.27 -62.50
N ASN A 703 -38.45 -40.04 -62.44
CA ASN A 703 -38.50 -41.39 -61.83
C ASN A 703 -38.16 -41.42 -60.32
N ALA A 704 -38.30 -40.29 -59.62
CA ALA A 704 -38.13 -40.17 -58.18
C ALA A 704 -39.25 -39.35 -57.54
N LYS A 705 -39.44 -39.55 -56.23
CA LYS A 705 -40.24 -38.68 -55.36
C LYS A 705 -39.31 -37.70 -54.69
N TRP A 706 -39.55 -36.41 -54.86
CA TRP A 706 -38.73 -35.33 -54.30
C TRP A 706 -39.46 -34.67 -53.16
N ILE A 707 -38.82 -34.55 -52.00
CA ILE A 707 -39.19 -33.59 -50.96
C ILE A 707 -38.28 -32.38 -51.14
N VAL A 708 -38.83 -31.18 -51.33
CA VAL A 708 -38.05 -29.94 -51.46
C VAL A 708 -38.59 -28.91 -50.48
N GLY A 709 -37.72 -28.29 -49.69
CA GLY A 709 -38.13 -27.36 -48.65
C GLY A 709 -37.08 -26.36 -48.23
N GLY A 710 -37.50 -25.50 -47.30
CA GLY A 710 -36.64 -24.56 -46.61
C GLY A 710 -36.92 -24.58 -45.11
N ALA A 711 -35.91 -24.28 -44.32
CA ALA A 711 -35.98 -24.15 -42.88
C ALA A 711 -35.26 -22.90 -42.39
N ALA A 712 -35.67 -22.40 -41.24
CA ALA A 712 -34.97 -21.38 -40.50
C ALA A 712 -34.87 -21.79 -39.03
N GLY A 713 -33.79 -21.43 -38.36
CA GLY A 713 -33.55 -21.81 -36.98
C GLY A 713 -32.84 -20.74 -36.17
N PHE A 714 -33.10 -20.77 -34.86
CA PHE A 714 -32.38 -19.99 -33.87
C PHE A 714 -31.84 -20.96 -32.81
N ALA A 715 -30.59 -20.79 -32.41
CA ALA A 715 -30.01 -21.53 -31.31
C ALA A 715 -29.24 -20.62 -30.39
N LYS A 716 -29.21 -21.00 -29.11
CA LYS A 716 -28.33 -20.45 -28.09
C LYS A 716 -27.33 -21.52 -27.70
N GLY A 717 -26.09 -21.12 -27.52
CA GLY A 717 -25.04 -21.94 -26.95
C GLY A 717 -24.40 -21.19 -25.79
N ASP A 718 -24.00 -21.91 -24.75
CA ASP A 718 -23.23 -21.37 -23.64
C ASP A 718 -21.96 -22.22 -23.51
N ILE A 719 -20.78 -21.60 -23.63
CA ILE A 719 -19.47 -22.25 -23.45
C ILE A 719 -18.93 -21.87 -22.07
N SER A 720 -18.32 -22.80 -21.35
CA SER A 720 -17.59 -22.48 -20.13
C SER A 720 -16.32 -23.30 -19.93
N ASP A 721 -15.29 -22.66 -19.40
CA ASP A 721 -14.11 -23.29 -18.80
C ASP A 721 -13.48 -22.37 -17.75
N ARG A 722 -13.19 -22.90 -16.56
CA ARG A 722 -12.66 -22.14 -15.41
C ARG A 722 -13.39 -20.81 -15.16
N THR A 723 -12.75 -19.66 -15.40
CA THR A 723 -13.38 -18.34 -15.27
C THR A 723 -13.94 -17.79 -16.58
N GLY A 724 -13.62 -18.42 -17.71
CA GLY A 724 -14.02 -18.03 -19.05
C GLY A 724 -15.42 -18.54 -19.42
N GLN A 725 -16.17 -17.69 -20.11
CA GLN A 725 -17.52 -17.97 -20.60
C GLN A 725 -17.72 -17.35 -21.98
N VAL A 726 -18.52 -18.00 -22.83
CA VAL A 726 -18.99 -17.43 -24.09
C VAL A 726 -20.48 -17.68 -24.27
N ASP A 727 -21.24 -16.61 -24.45
CA ASP A 727 -22.65 -16.68 -24.86
C ASP A 727 -22.72 -16.66 -26.39
N GLN A 728 -23.40 -17.64 -26.99
CA GLN A 728 -23.49 -17.82 -28.44
C GLN A 728 -24.93 -17.70 -28.93
N ASP A 729 -25.16 -16.89 -29.96
CA ASP A 729 -26.44 -16.78 -30.66
C ASP A 729 -26.29 -17.12 -32.15
N SER A 730 -27.01 -18.15 -32.60
CA SER A 730 -27.00 -18.63 -33.99
C SER A 730 -28.31 -18.32 -34.71
N GLN A 731 -28.21 -17.85 -35.95
CA GLN A 731 -29.34 -17.60 -36.86
C GLN A 731 -29.10 -18.29 -38.19
N THR A 732 -29.90 -19.31 -38.51
CA THR A 732 -29.67 -20.18 -39.67
C THR A 732 -30.83 -20.13 -40.65
N ALA A 733 -30.50 -20.12 -41.94
CA ALA A 733 -31.42 -20.37 -43.04
C ALA A 733 -30.91 -21.54 -43.89
N MET A 734 -31.77 -22.51 -44.18
CA MET A 734 -31.41 -23.73 -44.91
C MET A 734 -32.40 -24.02 -46.04
N ILE A 735 -31.90 -24.52 -47.15
CA ILE A 735 -32.67 -25.18 -48.20
C ILE A 735 -32.29 -26.65 -48.25
N TYR A 736 -33.26 -27.53 -48.51
CA TYR A 736 -33.01 -28.96 -48.53
C TYR A 736 -33.86 -29.69 -49.57
N ALA A 737 -33.34 -30.81 -50.06
CA ALA A 737 -34.02 -31.72 -50.97
C ALA A 737 -33.69 -33.19 -50.67
N SER A 738 -34.70 -34.06 -50.77
CA SER A 738 -34.56 -35.52 -50.64
C SER A 738 -35.22 -36.20 -51.84
N ALA A 739 -34.44 -36.95 -52.62
CA ALA A 739 -34.90 -37.71 -53.77
C ALA A 739 -34.96 -39.21 -53.42
N THR A 740 -36.14 -39.82 -53.52
CA THR A 740 -36.32 -41.27 -53.33
C THR A 740 -36.67 -41.93 -54.67
N PHE A 741 -35.82 -42.86 -55.12
CA PHE A 741 -35.97 -43.55 -56.40
C PHE A 741 -36.79 -44.85 -56.27
N ALA A 742 -37.35 -45.32 -57.39
CA ALA A 742 -38.15 -46.55 -57.41
C ALA A 742 -37.38 -47.82 -57.00
N ASN A 743 -36.05 -47.80 -57.07
CA ASN A 743 -35.18 -48.89 -56.60
C ASN A 743 -34.81 -48.77 -55.11
N ASN A 744 -35.45 -47.89 -54.33
CA ASN A 744 -35.18 -47.63 -52.91
C ASN A 744 -33.81 -47.01 -52.60
N VAL A 745 -33.08 -46.53 -53.60
CA VAL A 745 -31.96 -45.61 -53.38
C VAL A 745 -32.53 -44.23 -53.05
N PHE A 746 -31.87 -43.48 -52.17
CA PHE A 746 -32.20 -42.08 -51.92
C PHE A 746 -30.97 -41.20 -51.85
N LEU A 747 -31.17 -39.90 -52.11
CA LEU A 747 -30.18 -38.86 -51.94
C LEU A 747 -30.82 -37.68 -51.20
N ASP A 748 -30.28 -37.37 -50.03
CA ASP A 748 -30.58 -36.15 -49.29
C ASP A 748 -29.49 -35.11 -49.55
N SER A 749 -29.89 -33.85 -49.62
CA SER A 749 -29.01 -32.71 -49.82
C SER A 749 -29.54 -31.50 -49.05
N SER A 750 -28.62 -30.71 -48.48
CA SER A 750 -28.92 -29.43 -47.84
C SER A 750 -27.83 -28.42 -48.16
N LEU A 751 -28.22 -27.15 -48.17
CA LEU A 751 -27.33 -25.99 -48.19
C LEU A 751 -27.86 -25.01 -47.16
N ASN A 752 -26.98 -24.45 -46.34
CA ASN A 752 -27.35 -23.52 -45.30
C ASN A 752 -26.39 -22.34 -45.24
N TYR A 753 -26.88 -21.27 -44.63
CA TYR A 753 -26.12 -20.12 -44.20
C TYR A 753 -26.49 -19.83 -42.75
N THR A 754 -25.49 -19.59 -41.92
CA THR A 754 -25.64 -19.34 -40.49
C THR A 754 -24.82 -18.12 -40.11
N ARG A 755 -25.40 -17.23 -39.31
CA ARG A 755 -24.68 -16.14 -38.64
C ARG A 755 -24.59 -16.47 -37.15
N PHE A 756 -23.39 -16.40 -36.59
CA PHE A 756 -23.12 -16.57 -35.16
C PHE A 756 -22.65 -15.25 -34.57
N ASN A 757 -23.23 -14.85 -33.45
CA ASN A 757 -22.69 -13.78 -32.61
C ASN A 757 -22.24 -14.41 -31.30
N ASN A 758 -21.06 -14.04 -30.82
CA ASN A 758 -20.44 -14.63 -29.65
C ASN A 758 -19.95 -13.50 -28.74
N ASP A 759 -20.35 -13.55 -27.47
CA ASP A 759 -19.96 -12.60 -26.43
C ASP A 759 -19.10 -13.35 -25.40
N LEU A 760 -17.82 -12.99 -25.31
CA LEU A 760 -16.82 -13.61 -24.43
C LEU A 760 -16.65 -12.80 -23.15
N SER A 761 -16.50 -13.50 -22.02
CA SER A 761 -16.04 -12.89 -20.77
C SER A 761 -15.14 -13.80 -19.95
N ALA A 762 -14.19 -13.23 -19.21
CA ALA A 762 -13.27 -13.97 -18.33
C ALA A 762 -12.73 -13.11 -17.19
N THR A 763 -11.95 -13.71 -16.28
CA THR A 763 -11.23 -12.99 -15.24
C THR A 763 -9.74 -13.33 -15.29
N MET A 764 -8.88 -12.32 -15.27
CA MET A 764 -7.43 -12.50 -15.29
C MET A 764 -6.89 -12.95 -13.93
N SER A 765 -5.65 -13.43 -13.89
CA SER A 765 -4.95 -13.87 -12.67
C SER A 765 -4.85 -12.81 -11.57
N ASN A 766 -4.89 -11.52 -11.92
CA ASN A 766 -4.89 -10.40 -10.97
C ASN A 766 -6.31 -9.94 -10.56
N GLY A 767 -7.37 -10.60 -11.06
CA GLY A 767 -8.77 -10.29 -10.78
C GLY A 767 -9.42 -9.27 -11.73
N GLN A 768 -8.70 -8.77 -12.74
CA GLN A 768 -9.29 -7.88 -13.74
C GLN A 768 -10.27 -8.63 -14.66
N TYR A 769 -11.37 -7.97 -15.02
CA TYR A 769 -12.37 -8.51 -15.94
C TYR A 769 -11.95 -8.31 -17.39
N VAL A 770 -12.23 -9.29 -18.25
CA VAL A 770 -11.97 -9.27 -19.70
C VAL A 770 -13.26 -9.57 -20.44
N ASP A 771 -13.48 -8.87 -21.55
CA ASP A 771 -14.61 -9.06 -22.44
C ASP A 771 -14.20 -8.85 -23.90
N GLY A 772 -15.01 -9.41 -24.81
CA GLY A 772 -14.93 -9.13 -26.23
C GLY A 772 -16.08 -9.78 -27.00
N ASP A 773 -16.42 -9.23 -28.16
CA ASP A 773 -17.47 -9.73 -29.02
C ASP A 773 -16.94 -10.04 -30.43
N THR A 774 -17.48 -11.09 -31.06
CA THR A 774 -17.15 -11.44 -32.44
C THR A 774 -18.35 -12.00 -33.18
N THR A 775 -18.38 -11.76 -34.49
CA THR A 775 -19.42 -12.28 -35.38
C THR A 775 -18.82 -13.04 -36.54
N SER A 776 -19.28 -14.29 -36.74
CA SER A 776 -18.84 -15.12 -37.87
C SER A 776 -20.01 -15.52 -38.76
N ASP A 777 -19.80 -15.47 -40.07
CA ASP A 777 -20.72 -15.96 -41.08
C ASP A 777 -20.24 -17.34 -41.57
N ALA A 778 -21.14 -18.31 -41.65
CA ALA A 778 -20.82 -19.67 -42.08
C ALA A 778 -21.73 -20.14 -43.20
N VAL A 779 -21.14 -20.86 -44.17
CA VAL A 779 -21.86 -21.55 -45.24
C VAL A 779 -21.56 -23.03 -45.12
N GLY A 780 -22.62 -23.84 -45.10
CA GLY A 780 -22.46 -25.28 -44.99
C GLY A 780 -23.33 -26.06 -45.96
N PHE A 781 -22.93 -27.29 -46.23
CA PHE A 781 -23.70 -28.23 -47.05
C PHE A 781 -23.74 -29.61 -46.40
N GLY A 782 -24.76 -30.40 -46.76
CA GLY A 782 -24.88 -31.79 -46.34
C GLY A 782 -25.37 -32.65 -47.49
N MET A 783 -24.84 -33.86 -47.61
CA MET A 783 -25.27 -34.86 -48.59
C MET A 783 -25.29 -36.25 -47.94
N LYS A 784 -26.41 -36.98 -48.04
CA LYS A 784 -26.55 -38.36 -47.54
C LYS A 784 -27.11 -39.27 -48.63
N LEU A 785 -26.34 -40.28 -49.02
CA LEU A 785 -26.71 -41.30 -50.00
C LEU A 785 -26.93 -42.63 -49.29
N GLY A 786 -28.09 -43.26 -49.52
CA GLY A 786 -28.39 -44.54 -48.87
C GLY A 786 -29.31 -45.43 -49.68
N TYR A 787 -29.56 -46.62 -49.12
CA TYR A 787 -30.42 -47.64 -49.71
C TYR A 787 -31.39 -48.19 -48.66
N ASP A 788 -32.69 -48.00 -48.87
CA ASP A 788 -33.72 -48.51 -47.96
C ASP A 788 -34.01 -49.99 -48.25
N TRP A 789 -33.32 -50.89 -47.54
CA TRP A 789 -33.62 -52.31 -47.59
C TRP A 789 -34.81 -52.64 -46.70
N LYS A 790 -35.90 -53.12 -47.31
CA LYS A 790 -37.16 -53.46 -46.62
C LYS A 790 -37.32 -54.99 -46.51
N PRO A 791 -36.83 -55.64 -45.43
CA PRO A 791 -36.94 -57.09 -45.26
C PRO A 791 -38.38 -57.60 -45.15
N ASN A 792 -39.31 -56.73 -44.72
CA ASN A 792 -40.76 -56.98 -44.74
C ASN A 792 -41.52 -55.64 -44.91
N LEU A 793 -42.86 -55.67 -44.84
CA LEU A 793 -43.69 -54.48 -45.06
C LEU A 793 -43.61 -53.43 -43.93
N SER A 794 -43.08 -53.78 -42.76
CA SER A 794 -43.02 -52.91 -41.57
C SER A 794 -41.61 -52.54 -41.14
N GLY A 795 -40.60 -53.35 -41.45
CA GLY A 795 -39.20 -53.13 -41.07
C GLY A 795 -38.37 -52.55 -42.20
N TYR A 796 -37.38 -51.73 -41.84
CA TYR A 796 -36.35 -51.22 -42.76
C TYR A 796 -34.98 -51.27 -42.11
N ILE A 797 -33.96 -51.42 -42.95
CA ILE A 797 -32.55 -51.23 -42.63
C ILE A 797 -31.95 -50.39 -43.75
N THR A 798 -31.31 -49.30 -43.40
CA THR A 798 -30.84 -48.26 -44.31
C THR A 798 -29.36 -48.02 -44.06
N PRO A 799 -28.46 -48.76 -44.72
CA PRO A 799 -27.07 -48.35 -44.81
C PRO A 799 -26.94 -47.05 -45.61
N TYR A 800 -26.06 -46.16 -45.17
CA TYR A 800 -25.80 -44.89 -45.84
C TYR A 800 -24.35 -44.44 -45.69
N ALA A 801 -23.98 -43.52 -46.57
CA ALA A 801 -22.80 -42.69 -46.44
C ALA A 801 -23.24 -41.22 -46.53
N ALA A 802 -22.66 -40.36 -45.70
CA ALA A 802 -22.91 -38.93 -45.72
C ALA A 802 -21.61 -38.13 -45.68
N VAL A 803 -21.66 -36.94 -46.25
CA VAL A 803 -20.62 -35.92 -46.18
C VAL A 803 -21.29 -34.59 -45.89
N SER A 804 -20.72 -33.83 -44.96
CA SER A 804 -21.18 -32.49 -44.62
C SER A 804 -19.97 -31.59 -44.40
N GLY A 805 -19.99 -30.40 -44.99
CA GLY A 805 -18.92 -29.43 -44.82
C GLY A 805 -19.45 -28.11 -44.30
N LEU A 806 -18.72 -27.49 -43.39
CA LEU A 806 -18.94 -26.14 -42.88
C LEU A 806 -17.71 -25.29 -43.21
N PHE A 807 -17.95 -24.08 -43.73
CA PHE A 807 -16.92 -23.09 -43.98
C PHE A 807 -17.32 -21.81 -43.27
N GLN A 808 -16.61 -21.49 -42.19
CA GLN A 808 -16.86 -20.32 -41.34
C GLN A 808 -15.82 -19.23 -41.63
N SER A 809 -16.29 -18.00 -41.85
CA SER A 809 -15.40 -16.85 -42.01
C SER A 809 -14.67 -16.53 -40.71
N GLY A 810 -13.38 -16.21 -40.81
CA GLY A 810 -12.64 -15.59 -39.72
C GLY A 810 -13.07 -14.14 -39.52
N ASP A 811 -12.91 -13.67 -38.29
CA ASP A 811 -13.08 -12.29 -37.87
C ASP A 811 -11.83 -11.90 -37.08
N ASP A 812 -11.42 -10.64 -37.20
CA ASP A 812 -10.26 -10.09 -36.50
C ASP A 812 -10.78 -9.16 -35.41
N TYR A 813 -10.51 -9.46 -34.14
CA TYR A 813 -11.06 -8.72 -33.01
C TYR A 813 -10.06 -8.57 -31.86
N GLN A 814 -10.33 -7.62 -30.97
CA GLN A 814 -9.49 -7.32 -29.82
C GLN A 814 -10.32 -7.39 -28.54
N LEU A 815 -9.82 -8.10 -27.52
CA LEU A 815 -10.42 -8.13 -26.19
C LEU A 815 -10.09 -6.87 -25.39
N SER A 816 -10.85 -6.60 -24.33
CA SER A 816 -10.68 -5.40 -23.48
C SER A 816 -9.36 -5.35 -22.71
N ASN A 817 -8.60 -6.45 -22.66
CA ASN A 817 -7.25 -6.55 -22.08
C ASN A 817 -6.11 -6.44 -23.11
N ASP A 818 -6.41 -5.90 -24.30
CA ASP A 818 -5.51 -5.69 -25.43
C ASP A 818 -5.08 -6.93 -26.23
N MET A 819 -5.57 -8.13 -25.89
CA MET A 819 -5.33 -9.34 -26.70
C MET A 819 -5.95 -9.21 -28.09
N ARG A 820 -5.16 -9.48 -29.13
CA ARG A 820 -5.60 -9.52 -30.53
C ARG A 820 -5.73 -10.94 -31.01
N ILE A 821 -6.85 -11.21 -31.66
CA ILE A 821 -7.18 -12.48 -32.26
C ILE A 821 -7.41 -12.24 -33.74
N ASP A 822 -6.60 -12.90 -34.56
CA ASP A 822 -6.63 -12.84 -36.01
C ASP A 822 -6.78 -14.26 -36.59
N GLY A 823 -7.24 -14.37 -37.83
CA GLY A 823 -7.17 -15.64 -38.57
C GLY A 823 -8.12 -16.74 -38.12
N GLN A 824 -9.24 -16.43 -37.45
CA GLN A 824 -10.22 -17.39 -36.90
C GLN A 824 -11.13 -18.08 -37.94
N SER A 825 -10.70 -18.25 -39.19
CA SER A 825 -11.50 -19.04 -40.14
C SER A 825 -11.55 -20.50 -39.71
N TYR A 826 -12.72 -21.14 -39.81
CA TYR A 826 -12.88 -22.52 -39.38
C TYR A 826 -13.60 -23.35 -40.44
N ASP A 827 -12.86 -24.26 -41.03
CA ASP A 827 -13.35 -25.18 -42.04
C ASP A 827 -13.40 -26.60 -41.45
N SER A 828 -14.55 -27.26 -41.57
CA SER A 828 -14.75 -28.64 -41.11
C SER A 828 -15.38 -29.46 -42.22
N MET A 829 -14.83 -30.66 -42.46
CA MET A 829 -15.36 -31.64 -43.40
C MET A 829 -15.62 -32.96 -42.67
N ARG A 830 -16.90 -33.24 -42.46
CA ARG A 830 -17.36 -34.40 -41.72
C ARG A 830 -17.85 -35.51 -42.64
N TYR A 831 -17.33 -36.70 -42.43
CA TYR A 831 -17.67 -37.94 -43.14
C TYR A 831 -18.38 -38.91 -42.20
N GLU A 832 -19.49 -39.48 -42.65
CA GLU A 832 -20.28 -40.41 -41.84
C GLU A 832 -20.62 -41.68 -42.62
N LEU A 833 -20.36 -42.84 -42.02
CA LEU A 833 -20.77 -44.15 -42.52
C LEU A 833 -21.69 -44.80 -41.49
N GLY A 834 -22.96 -44.99 -41.85
CA GLY A 834 -23.96 -45.37 -40.87
C GLY A 834 -25.01 -46.36 -41.35
N LEU A 835 -25.81 -46.80 -40.39
CA LEU A 835 -26.92 -47.71 -40.56
C LEU A 835 -28.08 -47.27 -39.68
N ASP A 836 -29.22 -46.99 -40.31
CA ASP A 836 -30.49 -46.73 -39.64
C ASP A 836 -31.35 -48.00 -39.70
N ALA A 837 -31.98 -48.39 -38.60
CA ALA A 837 -32.89 -49.53 -38.57
C ALA A 837 -34.16 -49.20 -37.80
N GLY A 838 -35.33 -49.56 -38.33
CA GLY A 838 -36.60 -49.26 -37.67
C GLY A 838 -37.73 -50.23 -38.03
N TYR A 839 -38.80 -50.16 -37.24
CA TYR A 839 -39.96 -51.03 -37.41
C TYR A 839 -41.26 -50.27 -37.16
N THR A 840 -42.13 -50.18 -38.16
CA THR A 840 -43.42 -49.49 -38.08
C THR A 840 -44.53 -50.41 -37.59
N PHE A 841 -45.05 -50.12 -36.40
CA PHE A 841 -46.26 -50.72 -35.82
C PHE A 841 -47.50 -49.93 -36.26
N ASN A 842 -48.34 -50.56 -37.07
CA ASN A 842 -49.64 -50.00 -37.47
C ASN A 842 -50.73 -50.46 -36.50
N TYR A 843 -51.42 -49.52 -35.82
CA TYR A 843 -52.45 -49.84 -34.82
C TYR A 843 -53.89 -49.88 -35.38
N GLY A 844 -54.05 -49.69 -36.70
CA GLY A 844 -55.35 -49.59 -37.37
C GLY A 844 -55.86 -48.15 -37.46
N GLY A 845 -56.55 -47.80 -38.55
CA GLY A 845 -56.86 -46.40 -38.88
C GLY A 845 -55.66 -45.65 -39.46
N GLU A 846 -55.54 -44.35 -39.18
CA GLU A 846 -54.46 -43.45 -39.62
C GLU A 846 -53.35 -43.28 -38.55
N GLN A 847 -53.11 -44.31 -37.72
CA GLN A 847 -52.17 -44.26 -36.58
C GLN A 847 -51.04 -45.30 -36.70
N ALA A 848 -49.80 -44.85 -36.45
CA ALA A 848 -48.60 -45.69 -36.50
C ALA A 848 -47.51 -45.22 -35.53
N LEU A 849 -46.70 -46.14 -35.03
CA LEU A 849 -45.48 -45.88 -34.24
C LEU A 849 -44.28 -46.55 -34.93
N THR A 850 -43.21 -45.80 -35.17
CA THR A 850 -41.95 -46.29 -35.73
C THR A 850 -40.81 -45.99 -34.77
N PRO A 851 -40.44 -46.91 -33.85
CA PRO A 851 -39.13 -46.88 -33.22
C PRO A 851 -38.02 -47.11 -34.26
N TYR A 852 -36.91 -46.42 -34.06
CA TYR A 852 -35.70 -46.55 -34.87
C TYR A 852 -34.43 -46.43 -34.03
N PHE A 853 -33.36 -46.99 -34.58
CA PHE A 853 -32.01 -47.00 -34.04
C PHE A 853 -31.05 -46.51 -35.12
N LYS A 854 -30.05 -45.72 -34.71
CA LYS A 854 -28.99 -45.17 -35.56
C LYS A 854 -27.64 -45.64 -35.01
N LEU A 855 -26.77 -46.10 -35.90
CA LEU A 855 -25.37 -46.38 -35.58
C LEU A 855 -24.50 -45.86 -36.72
N ALA A 856 -23.52 -45.02 -36.40
CA ALA A 856 -22.60 -44.51 -37.41
C ALA A 856 -21.17 -44.38 -36.88
N TYR A 857 -20.22 -44.54 -37.79
CA TYR A 857 -18.85 -44.08 -37.63
C TYR A 857 -18.75 -42.69 -38.26
N VAL A 858 -18.17 -41.75 -37.52
CA VAL A 858 -17.99 -40.36 -37.91
C VAL A 858 -16.49 -40.06 -37.93
N TYR A 859 -16.04 -39.33 -38.92
CA TYR A 859 -14.72 -38.71 -38.94
C TYR A 859 -14.89 -37.24 -39.31
N ASP A 860 -14.37 -36.34 -38.48
CA ASP A 860 -14.33 -34.90 -38.74
C ASP A 860 -12.89 -34.50 -39.05
N ASP A 861 -12.71 -33.75 -40.14
CA ASP A 861 -11.43 -33.22 -40.61
C ASP A 861 -11.51 -31.70 -40.49
N ALA A 862 -10.82 -31.14 -39.49
CA ALA A 862 -10.93 -29.75 -39.09
C ALA A 862 -9.58 -29.21 -38.58
N ASP A 863 -8.52 -29.41 -39.36
CA ASP A 863 -7.18 -28.83 -39.15
C ASP A 863 -7.23 -27.29 -39.32
N ASN A 864 -7.30 -26.56 -38.21
CA ASN A 864 -7.45 -25.11 -38.19
C ASN A 864 -6.45 -24.48 -37.22
N GLU A 865 -5.91 -23.33 -37.62
CA GLU A 865 -4.99 -22.53 -36.83
C GLU A 865 -5.55 -21.11 -36.65
N ALA A 866 -5.16 -20.49 -35.55
CA ALA A 866 -5.56 -19.17 -35.14
C ALA A 866 -4.33 -18.36 -34.71
N ASP A 867 -4.27 -17.07 -35.06
CA ASP A 867 -3.18 -16.21 -34.63
C ASP A 867 -3.62 -15.37 -33.43
N ILE A 868 -2.95 -15.52 -32.28
CA ILE A 868 -3.14 -14.65 -31.11
C ILE A 868 -1.85 -13.86 -30.87
N ASN A 869 -1.92 -12.53 -30.96
CA ASN A 869 -0.74 -11.65 -30.78
C ASN A 869 0.51 -12.12 -31.56
N ASP A 870 0.33 -12.61 -32.80
CA ASP A 870 1.38 -13.20 -33.66
C ASP A 870 1.82 -14.65 -33.32
N ASP A 871 1.22 -15.30 -32.32
CA ASP A 871 1.41 -16.73 -32.05
C ASP A 871 0.34 -17.57 -32.78
N SER A 872 0.79 -18.49 -33.62
CA SER A 872 -0.09 -19.46 -34.30
C SER A 872 -0.39 -20.63 -33.36
N ILE A 873 -1.69 -20.85 -33.08
CA ILE A 873 -2.20 -21.83 -32.12
C ILE A 873 -3.25 -22.70 -32.81
N ASP A 874 -3.09 -24.02 -32.68
CA ASP A 874 -4.04 -25.01 -33.18
C ASP A 874 -5.33 -24.98 -32.34
N ASN A 875 -6.44 -24.66 -33.02
CA ASN A 875 -7.79 -24.67 -32.44
C ASN A 875 -8.74 -25.62 -33.18
N GLY A 876 -8.21 -26.51 -34.02
CA GLY A 876 -8.96 -27.52 -34.72
C GLY A 876 -9.40 -28.67 -33.82
N VAL A 877 -10.66 -29.10 -33.92
CA VAL A 877 -11.12 -30.36 -33.30
C VAL A 877 -11.38 -31.40 -34.39
N GLU A 878 -10.42 -32.29 -34.58
CA GLU A 878 -10.52 -33.36 -35.57
C GLU A 878 -10.71 -34.74 -34.94
N GLY A 879 -10.99 -35.74 -35.76
CA GLY A 879 -10.85 -37.13 -35.33
C GLY A 879 -12.09 -37.99 -35.50
N SER A 880 -11.97 -39.20 -34.98
CA SER A 880 -12.92 -40.28 -35.22
C SER A 880 -13.85 -40.47 -34.03
N ALA A 881 -15.14 -40.64 -34.31
CA ALA A 881 -16.15 -40.86 -33.29
C ALA A 881 -17.16 -41.95 -33.68
N VAL A 882 -17.82 -42.50 -32.67
CA VAL A 882 -18.95 -43.44 -32.84
C VAL A 882 -20.22 -42.77 -32.37
N ARG A 883 -21.19 -42.65 -33.28
CA ARG A 883 -22.52 -42.12 -33.02
C ARG A 883 -23.50 -43.25 -32.78
N VAL A 884 -24.24 -43.17 -31.69
CA VAL A 884 -25.35 -44.07 -31.35
C VAL A 884 -26.60 -43.24 -31.11
N GLY A 885 -27.73 -43.64 -31.69
CA GLY A 885 -28.99 -42.92 -31.53
C GLY A 885 -30.19 -43.85 -31.41
N LEU A 886 -31.18 -43.40 -30.66
CA LEU A 886 -32.46 -44.08 -30.47
C LEU A 886 -33.58 -43.07 -30.59
N GLY A 887 -34.64 -43.42 -31.33
CA GLY A 887 -35.75 -42.52 -31.53
C GLY A 887 -37.06 -43.21 -31.85
N THR A 888 -38.11 -42.40 -31.86
CA THR A 888 -39.47 -42.83 -32.21
C THR A 888 -40.17 -41.76 -33.04
N GLN A 889 -40.98 -42.20 -33.99
CA GLN A 889 -41.92 -41.36 -34.72
C GLN A 889 -43.33 -41.89 -34.50
N PHE A 890 -44.27 -41.01 -34.10
CA PHE A 890 -45.66 -41.34 -33.90
C PHE A 890 -46.56 -40.53 -34.83
N SER A 891 -47.33 -41.21 -35.66
CA SER A 891 -48.38 -40.61 -36.48
C SER A 891 -49.72 -40.70 -35.73
N PHE A 892 -50.29 -39.55 -35.35
CA PHE A 892 -51.58 -39.47 -34.65
C PHE A 892 -52.76 -39.51 -35.62
N THR A 893 -52.59 -38.91 -36.81
CA THR A 893 -53.52 -38.92 -37.94
C THR A 893 -52.71 -38.95 -39.24
N LYS A 894 -53.36 -39.03 -40.42
CA LYS A 894 -52.65 -38.91 -41.70
C LYS A 894 -51.94 -37.57 -41.88
N ASN A 895 -52.40 -36.52 -41.19
CA ASN A 895 -51.91 -35.15 -41.34
C ASN A 895 -51.04 -34.70 -40.16
N PHE A 896 -50.96 -35.43 -39.05
CA PHE A 896 -50.24 -34.98 -37.85
C PHE A 896 -49.36 -36.08 -37.25
N SER A 897 -48.08 -35.76 -37.07
CA SER A 897 -47.07 -36.67 -36.48
C SER A 897 -46.12 -35.92 -35.55
N ALA A 898 -45.57 -36.62 -34.57
CA ALA A 898 -44.46 -36.15 -33.76
C ALA A 898 -43.29 -37.15 -33.86
N TYR A 899 -42.08 -36.68 -33.60
CA TYR A 899 -40.90 -37.52 -33.51
C TYR A 899 -39.99 -37.03 -32.39
N THR A 900 -39.23 -37.95 -31.83
CA THR A 900 -38.17 -37.64 -30.88
C THR A 900 -37.03 -38.62 -31.01
N ASP A 901 -35.80 -38.15 -30.89
CA ASP A 901 -34.62 -38.98 -30.78
C ASP A 901 -33.60 -38.39 -29.82
N ALA A 902 -32.79 -39.30 -29.26
CA ALA A 902 -31.63 -38.99 -28.46
C ALA A 902 -30.40 -39.60 -29.12
N THR A 903 -29.30 -38.84 -29.13
CA THR A 903 -28.00 -39.24 -29.69
C THR A 903 -26.91 -39.13 -28.64
N TYR A 904 -25.87 -39.94 -28.82
CA TYR A 904 -24.59 -39.85 -28.14
C TYR A 904 -23.52 -40.00 -29.21
N LEU A 905 -22.45 -39.22 -29.13
CA LEU A 905 -21.28 -39.32 -30.00
C LEU A 905 -20.06 -39.38 -29.09
N GLY A 906 -19.34 -40.51 -29.12
CA GLY A 906 -18.10 -40.67 -28.36
C GLY A 906 -16.90 -40.60 -29.31
N GLY A 907 -16.04 -39.61 -29.15
CA GLY A 907 -14.91 -39.28 -30.02
C GLY A 907 -13.56 -39.28 -29.32
N GLY A 908 -12.54 -38.76 -30.02
CA GLY A 908 -11.22 -38.47 -29.46
C GLY A 908 -11.16 -37.06 -28.88
N ASP A 909 -11.50 -36.07 -29.71
CA ASP A 909 -11.35 -34.65 -29.37
C ASP A 909 -12.70 -33.96 -29.10
N VAL A 910 -13.82 -34.58 -29.50
CA VAL A 910 -15.18 -34.09 -29.23
C VAL A 910 -16.08 -35.24 -28.81
N ASP A 911 -16.73 -35.08 -27.66
CA ASP A 911 -17.78 -35.93 -27.15
C ASP A 911 -19.11 -35.18 -27.11
N GLN A 912 -20.16 -35.74 -27.71
CA GLN A 912 -21.54 -35.31 -27.48
C GLN A 912 -22.14 -36.17 -26.37
N ASN A 913 -22.05 -35.69 -25.12
CA ASN A 913 -22.58 -36.38 -23.94
C ASN A 913 -24.05 -36.75 -24.06
N TRP A 914 -24.83 -35.86 -24.64
CA TRP A 914 -26.18 -36.13 -25.08
C TRP A 914 -26.58 -35.16 -26.19
N GLY A 915 -27.40 -35.64 -27.12
CA GLY A 915 -28.14 -34.83 -28.07
C GLY A 915 -29.60 -35.24 -28.01
N ALA A 916 -30.51 -34.28 -28.18
CA ALA A 916 -31.93 -34.54 -28.23
C ALA A 916 -32.60 -33.71 -29.31
N ASN A 917 -33.59 -34.31 -29.95
CA ASN A 917 -34.41 -33.67 -30.96
C ASN A 917 -35.87 -34.06 -30.73
N LEU A 918 -36.77 -33.08 -30.75
CA LEU A 918 -38.20 -33.25 -30.52
C LEU A 918 -38.96 -32.37 -31.51
N GLY A 919 -39.68 -33.01 -32.43
CA GLY A 919 -40.40 -32.29 -33.48
C GLY A 919 -41.84 -32.71 -33.65
N VAL A 920 -42.63 -31.77 -34.15
CA VAL A 920 -44.01 -31.97 -34.58
C VAL A 920 -44.15 -31.55 -36.03
N LYS A 921 -45.04 -32.23 -36.74
CA LYS A 921 -45.25 -32.00 -38.15
C LYS A 921 -46.73 -32.09 -38.53
N TYR A 922 -47.13 -31.16 -39.38
CA TYR A 922 -48.39 -31.19 -40.12
C TYR A 922 -48.16 -31.46 -41.61
N THR A 923 -48.66 -32.58 -42.13
CA THR A 923 -48.62 -33.00 -43.55
C THR A 923 -49.92 -32.61 -44.24
N TRP A 924 -49.91 -32.18 -45.51
CA TRP A 924 -51.13 -31.83 -46.27
C TRP A 924 -51.73 -32.95 -47.13
#